data_AF-A0A5E5A613-F1
#
_entry.id   AF-A0A5E5A613-F1
#
_cell.length_a   1.000
_cell.length_b   1.000
_cell.length_c   1.000
_cell.angle_alpha   90.00
_cell.angle_beta   90.00
_cell.angle_gamma   90.00
#
_symmetry.space_group_name_H-M   'P 1'
#
loop_
_entity.id
_entity.type
_entity.pdbx_description
1 polymer ?
#
loop_
_entity_poly.entity_id
_entity_poly.type
_entity_poly.pdbx_seq_one_letter_code
_entity_poly.pdbx_strand_id
1 'polypeptide(L)'
;MGYGDRRATQASVAFRLQDAPLPGYRFDAWRERLRDDFRAALGPSTRYGGVLMALALGERGDIADDDWQVFADTGVSHLLAISGLHVSLVAGALAAIVGVLWRRTCYRRVSLPLLWPAPKAAAVAGLVAAVAYGAVAGWGVPVRRAVGMVAIVVAALLSGRFAAPSYVLAWALAIVVALDPWTVVTPGLWLSFGAVTALVMATKRRDSLNPVRAQRRGQRGNCGERGQRGQRDGGVRCEDAPPASLESVEGARPSSAQGVPRPWYASITIRFGQAARAQYAVTIGLVPLTLAWFGTVPVLGPLANAVAIPVMTLIVTPLALVSLLLPRGLAHWVLFVAHAVVTWLAEWLGALAAVPWAVWRAPVSPWWAQVAALAGVVACLIPLPQWVARIRLLACGVRLAGFALMGPAVFASSQRPADGEFRVTMLDVGQGNAVLVETASRTLLFDTGPPFGRRSDAGRRVIVPYLRSIGTARLDRLVVSHAHDDHFGGALSVLRAFPSAQIFSSLPEGHAVRSAATSHRTCLVGQQWTWDGVTFRFLHPDKAALREGWAGRAGPNSVSCVLYVANARHSALLAADAEAMQERLMVSRFGSKLRADILLAPHHGSLTSSTPAFVAAVSPAHVVFQTGYRNRFGHPRPPVVARYRAGGAQIWQSVTHGGLRFATGPPGIKVQAYREHYRRYWHANSTETSTGTRRAVR
;
A
#
# COMPACT_ATOMS: atom_id res chain seq x y z
N MET A 1 38.07 33.05 27.08
CA MET A 1 36.90 33.74 27.64
C MET A 1 35.66 33.24 26.92
N GLY A 2 34.68 32.76 27.68
CA GLY A 2 33.62 31.88 27.19
C GLY A 2 32.43 32.58 26.52
N TYR A 3 31.79 31.85 25.62
CA TYR A 3 30.33 31.79 25.55
C TYR A 3 29.92 30.36 25.20
N GLY A 4 29.24 29.73 26.16
CA GLY A 4 28.99 28.31 26.21
C GLY A 4 27.90 27.85 25.25
N ASP A 5 28.21 26.70 24.67
CA ASP A 5 27.36 25.79 23.92
C ASP A 5 26.23 25.25 24.83
N ARG A 6 25.01 25.78 24.69
CA ARG A 6 23.77 25.27 25.35
C ARG A 6 22.52 25.45 24.48
N ARG A 7 22.57 25.06 23.21
CA ARG A 7 21.34 24.88 22.40
C ARG A 7 21.38 23.63 21.55
N ALA A 8 21.58 22.49 22.19
CA ALA A 8 21.17 21.20 21.66
C ALA A 8 20.36 20.48 22.74
N THR A 9 19.24 19.87 22.32
CA THR A 9 18.34 18.99 23.10
C THR A 9 17.39 19.62 24.12
N GLN A 10 16.46 20.45 23.65
CA GLN A 10 15.08 20.31 24.09
C GLN A 10 14.22 20.10 22.85
N ALA A 11 13.84 18.84 22.61
CA ALA A 11 12.71 18.56 21.73
C ALA A 11 11.52 19.34 22.31
N SER A 12 10.99 20.29 21.55
CA SER A 12 9.78 21.02 21.91
C SER A 12 8.65 20.02 22.10
N VAL A 13 8.42 19.60 23.34
CA VAL A 13 7.22 18.87 23.71
C VAL A 13 6.09 19.84 23.42
N ALA A 14 5.20 19.47 22.49
CA ALA A 14 4.04 20.27 22.19
C ALA A 14 3.24 20.43 23.48
N PHE A 15 3.20 21.64 24.04
CA PHE A 15 2.36 21.93 25.20
C PHE A 15 0.90 21.95 24.74
N ARG A 16 0.06 21.20 25.44
CA ARG A 16 -1.39 21.21 25.24
C ARG A 16 -1.89 22.57 25.71
N LEU A 17 -2.52 23.35 24.83
CA LEU A 17 -2.96 24.73 25.12
C LEU A 17 -4.04 24.83 26.22
N GLN A 18 -4.62 23.71 26.66
CA GLN A 18 -5.66 23.65 27.70
C GLN A 18 -5.55 22.33 28.50
N ASP A 19 -5.60 22.42 29.83
CA ASP A 19 -5.57 21.26 30.74
C ASP A 19 -6.94 20.55 30.86
N ALA A 20 -8.02 21.24 30.50
CA ALA A 20 -9.38 20.70 30.50
C ALA A 20 -9.84 20.31 29.08
N PRO A 21 -10.55 19.19 28.90
CA PRO A 21 -11.14 18.85 27.62
C PRO A 21 -12.21 19.87 27.23
N LEU A 22 -12.14 20.39 26.01
CA LEU A 22 -13.20 21.22 25.43
C LEU A 22 -14.56 20.51 25.55
N PRO A 23 -15.65 21.23 25.88
CA PRO A 23 -17.00 20.69 25.85
C PRO A 23 -17.27 19.99 24.51
N GLY A 24 -17.73 18.74 24.54
CA GLY A 24 -17.91 17.90 23.34
C GLY A 24 -16.75 16.94 23.01
N TYR A 25 -15.55 17.17 23.55
CA TYR A 25 -14.34 16.36 23.28
C TYR A 25 -13.93 15.46 24.45
N ARG A 26 -14.83 15.22 25.42
CA ARG A 26 -14.53 14.40 26.62
C ARG A 26 -14.13 12.97 26.26
N PHE A 27 -14.72 12.41 25.20
CA PHE A 27 -14.40 11.08 24.71
C PHE A 27 -13.01 11.03 24.06
N ASP A 28 -12.69 11.98 23.18
CA ASP A 28 -11.36 12.06 22.58
C ASP A 28 -10.27 12.28 23.62
N ALA A 29 -10.53 13.11 24.63
CA ALA A 29 -9.60 13.30 25.74
C ALA A 29 -9.43 12.04 26.61
N TRP A 30 -10.47 11.22 26.77
CA TRP A 30 -10.35 9.92 27.43
C TRP A 30 -9.52 8.94 26.59
N ARG A 31 -9.74 8.90 25.27
CA ARG A 31 -8.95 8.08 24.34
C ARG A 31 -7.48 8.50 24.32
N GLU A 32 -7.20 9.80 24.36
CA GLU A 32 -5.83 10.31 24.45
C GLU A 32 -5.17 9.99 25.80
N ARG A 33 -5.92 10.05 26.91
CA ARG A 33 -5.40 9.57 28.22
C ARG A 33 -5.04 8.09 28.19
N LEU A 34 -5.89 7.23 27.61
CA LEU A 34 -5.58 5.81 27.44
C LEU A 34 -4.30 5.61 26.62
N ARG A 35 -4.10 6.42 25.57
CA ARG A 35 -2.89 6.40 24.76
C ARG A 35 -1.65 6.78 25.57
N ASP A 36 -1.74 7.84 26.36
CA ASP A 36 -0.65 8.32 27.21
C ASP A 36 -0.29 7.28 28.29
N ASP A 37 -1.30 6.67 28.93
CA ASP A 37 -1.12 5.57 29.89
C ASP A 37 -0.47 4.34 29.25
N PHE A 38 -0.91 3.95 28.06
CA PHE A 38 -0.36 2.83 27.31
C PHE A 38 1.10 3.07 26.92
N ARG A 39 1.44 4.29 26.47
CA ARG A 39 2.83 4.69 26.17
C ARG A 39 3.71 4.72 27.41
N ALA A 40 3.19 5.25 28.52
CA ALA A 40 3.90 5.25 29.79
C ALA A 40 4.21 3.83 30.27
N ALA A 41 3.26 2.89 30.08
CA ALA A 41 3.46 1.48 30.41
C ALA A 41 4.46 0.76 29.48
N LEU A 42 4.55 1.13 28.20
CA LEU A 42 5.54 0.56 27.27
C LEU A 42 6.98 1.02 27.53
N GLY A 43 7.15 2.27 27.94
CA GLY A 43 8.45 2.92 28.02
C GLY A 43 8.92 3.49 26.66
N PRO A 44 9.68 4.60 26.66
CA PRO A 44 9.96 5.41 25.46
C PRO A 44 10.88 4.76 24.42
N SER A 45 11.58 3.66 24.74
CA SER A 45 12.58 3.01 23.87
C SER A 45 12.09 1.71 23.20
N THR A 46 10.82 1.35 23.33
CA THR A 46 10.30 0.09 22.77
C THR A 46 10.09 0.17 21.25
N ARG A 47 10.98 -0.49 20.48
CA ARG A 47 10.97 -0.49 19.00
C ARG A 47 9.59 -0.74 18.38
N TYR A 48 8.89 -1.80 18.81
CA TYR A 48 7.57 -2.19 18.29
C TYR A 48 6.39 -1.70 19.14
N GLY A 49 6.60 -0.72 20.03
CA GLY A 49 5.52 -0.11 20.82
C GLY A 49 4.41 0.48 19.95
N GLY A 50 4.78 1.05 18.79
CA GLY A 50 3.83 1.54 17.78
C GLY A 50 2.92 0.45 17.21
N VAL A 51 3.42 -0.79 17.05
CA VAL A 51 2.61 -1.92 16.56
C VAL A 51 1.56 -2.32 17.60
N LEU A 52 1.96 -2.41 18.87
CA LEU A 52 1.06 -2.73 19.98
C LEU A 52 -0.02 -1.66 20.15
N MET A 53 0.36 -0.38 20.03
CA MET A 53 -0.57 0.73 20.11
C MET A 53 -1.54 0.75 18.91
N ALA A 54 -1.08 0.38 17.71
CA ALA A 54 -1.93 0.24 16.53
C ALA A 54 -2.98 -0.87 16.71
N LEU A 55 -2.61 -2.00 17.33
CA LEU A 55 -3.53 -3.12 17.60
C LEU A 55 -4.56 -2.80 18.68
N ALA A 56 -4.14 -2.10 19.74
CA ALA A 56 -5.01 -1.79 20.87
C ALA A 56 -5.93 -0.59 20.60
N LEU A 57 -5.39 0.50 20.06
CA LEU A 57 -6.05 1.82 19.96
C LEU A 57 -6.24 2.32 18.52
N GLY A 58 -5.68 1.64 17.52
CA GLY A 58 -5.79 2.03 16.10
C GLY A 58 -4.77 3.06 15.63
N GLU A 59 -3.86 3.49 16.51
CA GLU A 59 -2.84 4.52 16.27
C GLU A 59 -1.61 3.95 15.55
N ARG A 60 -1.49 4.23 14.24
CA ARG A 60 -0.42 3.72 13.37
C ARG A 60 0.80 4.63 13.26
N GLY A 61 0.72 5.84 13.82
CA GLY A 61 1.70 6.91 13.61
C GLY A 61 3.09 6.62 14.16
N ASP A 62 3.25 5.67 15.08
CA ASP A 62 4.52 5.40 15.77
C ASP A 62 5.27 4.18 15.22
N ILE A 63 4.73 3.48 14.22
CA ILE A 63 5.43 2.34 13.61
C ILE A 63 6.54 2.86 12.71
N ALA A 64 7.76 2.35 12.90
CA ALA A 64 8.91 2.72 12.09
C ALA A 64 8.73 2.28 10.63
N ASP A 65 9.31 3.07 9.74
CA ASP A 65 9.08 2.96 8.31
C ASP A 65 9.70 1.72 7.66
N ASP A 66 10.87 1.31 8.16
CA ASP A 66 11.53 0.08 7.72
C ASP A 66 10.75 -1.15 8.17
N ASP A 67 10.17 -1.12 9.38
CA ASP A 67 9.31 -2.19 9.89
C ASP A 67 8.03 -2.29 9.04
N TRP A 68 7.42 -1.16 8.66
CA TRP A 68 6.29 -1.13 7.72
C TRP A 68 6.60 -1.86 6.39
N GLN A 69 7.81 -1.67 5.86
CA GLN A 69 8.24 -2.30 4.62
C GLN A 69 8.36 -3.82 4.79
N VAL A 70 8.94 -4.31 5.90
CA VAL A 70 9.02 -5.74 6.22
C VAL A 70 7.63 -6.38 6.29
N PHE A 71 6.69 -5.72 6.98
CA PHE A 71 5.32 -6.22 7.08
C PHE A 71 4.59 -6.21 5.72
N ALA A 72 4.92 -5.27 4.83
CA ALA A 72 4.37 -5.20 3.47
C ALA A 72 4.95 -6.29 2.56
N ASP A 73 6.27 -6.48 2.61
CA ASP A 73 6.99 -7.46 1.81
C ASP A 73 6.63 -8.90 2.21
N THR A 74 6.25 -9.14 3.47
CA THR A 74 5.74 -10.43 3.93
C THR A 74 4.22 -10.57 3.79
N GLY A 75 3.51 -9.54 3.31
CA GLY A 75 2.06 -9.59 3.09
C GLY A 75 1.20 -9.59 4.36
N VAL A 76 1.77 -9.19 5.50
CA VAL A 76 1.10 -9.16 6.82
C VAL A 76 0.68 -7.76 7.27
N SER A 77 0.88 -6.70 6.46
CA SER A 77 0.48 -5.32 6.82
C SER A 77 -0.98 -5.16 7.23
N HIS A 78 -1.87 -6.04 6.74
CA HIS A 78 -3.28 -6.02 7.10
C HIS A 78 -3.53 -6.37 8.57
N LEU A 79 -2.58 -7.04 9.25
CA LEU A 79 -2.63 -7.32 10.69
C LEU A 79 -2.30 -6.11 11.55
N LEU A 80 -1.59 -5.12 11.01
CA LEU A 80 -1.22 -3.88 11.71
C LEU A 80 -2.37 -2.86 11.77
N ALA A 81 -3.41 -3.07 10.96
CA ALA A 81 -4.67 -2.39 11.13
C ALA A 81 -5.56 -3.21 12.07
N ILE A 82 -6.39 -2.55 12.88
CA ILE A 82 -7.47 -3.23 13.60
C ILE A 82 -8.33 -3.94 12.56
N SER A 83 -8.14 -5.24 12.48
CA SER A 83 -8.76 -6.08 11.47
C SER A 83 -10.21 -6.34 11.86
N GLY A 84 -11.05 -6.66 10.87
CA GLY A 84 -12.39 -7.16 11.17
C GLY A 84 -12.38 -8.40 12.06
N LEU A 85 -11.27 -9.15 12.05
CA LEU A 85 -11.05 -10.28 12.95
C LEU A 85 -10.98 -9.82 14.42
N HIS A 86 -10.24 -8.75 14.75
CA HIS A 86 -10.16 -8.23 16.12
C HIS A 86 -11.53 -7.76 16.61
N VAL A 87 -12.26 -7.02 15.77
CA VAL A 87 -13.63 -6.57 16.08
C VAL A 87 -14.54 -7.80 16.30
N SER A 88 -14.44 -8.80 15.43
CA SER A 88 -15.24 -10.03 15.56
C SER A 88 -14.85 -10.90 16.76
N LEU A 89 -13.59 -10.84 17.21
CA LEU A 89 -13.10 -11.55 18.39
C LEU A 89 -13.72 -10.93 19.65
N VAL A 90 -13.66 -9.61 19.78
CA VAL A 90 -14.27 -8.87 20.90
C VAL A 90 -15.79 -9.06 20.91
N ALA A 91 -16.43 -8.88 19.75
CA ALA A 91 -17.86 -9.09 19.58
C ALA A 91 -18.28 -10.53 19.89
N GLY A 92 -17.54 -11.51 19.38
CA GLY A 92 -17.79 -12.93 19.57
C GLY A 92 -17.58 -13.39 21.01
N ALA A 93 -16.56 -12.88 21.70
CA ALA A 93 -16.31 -13.16 23.11
C ALA A 93 -17.46 -12.65 23.97
N LEU A 94 -17.89 -11.39 23.78
CA LEU A 94 -19.03 -10.86 24.55
C LEU A 94 -20.33 -11.58 24.20
N ALA A 95 -20.58 -11.86 22.92
CA ALA A 95 -21.73 -12.65 22.49
C ALA A 95 -21.75 -14.04 23.12
N ALA A 96 -20.60 -14.71 23.22
CA ALA A 96 -20.48 -16.02 23.85
C ALA A 96 -20.75 -15.95 25.36
N ILE A 97 -20.16 -14.98 26.07
CA ILE A 97 -20.37 -14.76 27.50
C ILE A 97 -21.85 -14.50 27.78
N VAL A 98 -22.44 -13.52 27.09
CA VAL A 98 -23.85 -13.18 27.23
C VAL A 98 -24.73 -14.37 26.85
N GLY A 99 -24.43 -15.08 25.75
CA GLY A 99 -25.19 -16.25 25.33
C GLY A 99 -25.15 -17.39 26.36
N VAL A 100 -24.01 -17.64 27.01
CA VAL A 100 -23.90 -18.65 28.09
C VAL A 100 -24.68 -18.21 29.31
N LEU A 101 -24.53 -16.96 29.75
CA LEU A 101 -25.24 -16.41 30.90
C LEU A 101 -26.76 -16.38 30.67
N TRP A 102 -27.21 -16.02 29.46
CA TRP A 102 -28.61 -15.98 29.05
C TRP A 102 -29.25 -17.37 29.04
N ARG A 103 -28.51 -18.40 28.63
CA ARG A 103 -28.99 -19.79 28.69
C ARG A 103 -29.05 -20.34 30.11
N ARG A 104 -28.20 -19.83 31.02
CA ARG A 104 -28.09 -20.30 32.42
C ARG A 104 -29.00 -19.54 33.38
N THR A 105 -29.59 -18.43 32.96
CA THR A 105 -30.52 -17.62 33.76
C THR A 105 -31.92 -18.23 33.72
N CYS A 106 -32.06 -19.32 34.49
CA CYS A 106 -33.34 -19.94 34.84
C CYS A 106 -33.54 -19.76 36.35
N TYR A 107 -33.95 -18.55 36.77
CA TYR A 107 -34.31 -18.33 38.17
C TYR A 107 -35.77 -18.71 38.39
N ARG A 108 -36.13 -19.10 39.62
CA ARG A 108 -37.34 -19.83 40.07
C ARG A 108 -38.72 -19.42 39.51
N ARG A 109 -38.86 -18.32 38.76
CA ARG A 109 -40.08 -17.89 38.05
C ARG A 109 -39.89 -17.21 36.68
N VAL A 110 -38.66 -16.97 36.21
CA VAL A 110 -38.39 -16.32 34.91
C VAL A 110 -37.21 -16.99 34.23
N SER A 111 -37.45 -17.52 33.03
CA SER A 111 -36.40 -18.02 32.13
C SER A 111 -36.23 -17.02 30.99
N LEU A 112 -35.09 -16.31 30.97
CA LEU A 112 -34.78 -15.32 29.92
C LEU A 112 -34.84 -15.90 28.49
N PRO A 113 -34.47 -17.17 28.24
CA PRO A 113 -34.66 -17.81 26.94
C PRO A 113 -36.12 -17.91 26.46
N LEU A 114 -37.09 -17.91 27.39
CA LEU A 114 -38.52 -17.91 27.04
C LEU A 114 -39.02 -16.51 26.63
N LEU A 115 -38.36 -15.45 27.09
CA LEU A 115 -38.66 -14.07 26.69
C LEU A 115 -38.00 -13.71 25.36
N TRP A 116 -36.74 -14.12 25.18
CA TRP A 116 -36.01 -13.85 23.94
C TRP A 116 -34.96 -14.93 23.65
N PRO A 117 -34.89 -15.44 22.39
CA PRO A 117 -33.93 -16.48 22.05
C PRO A 117 -32.49 -16.05 22.34
N ALA A 118 -31.77 -16.89 23.09
CA ALA A 118 -30.37 -16.65 23.46
C ALA A 118 -29.45 -16.29 22.27
N PRO A 119 -29.60 -16.86 21.05
CA PRO A 119 -28.82 -16.43 19.89
C PRO A 119 -29.06 -14.97 19.48
N LYS A 120 -30.29 -14.45 19.63
CA LYS A 120 -30.62 -13.04 19.32
C LYS A 120 -30.03 -12.09 20.36
N ALA A 121 -30.15 -12.43 21.64
CA ALA A 121 -29.55 -11.65 22.73
C ALA A 121 -28.01 -11.62 22.61
N ALA A 122 -27.38 -12.76 22.35
CA ALA A 122 -25.95 -12.87 22.09
C ALA A 122 -25.51 -12.03 20.89
N ALA A 123 -26.26 -12.07 19.78
CA ALA A 123 -25.98 -11.31 18.57
C ALA A 123 -26.02 -9.79 18.82
N VAL A 124 -27.02 -9.30 19.56
CA VAL A 124 -27.12 -7.88 19.92
C VAL A 124 -26.00 -7.46 20.87
N ALA A 125 -25.67 -8.27 21.88
CA ALA A 125 -24.52 -7.99 22.75
C ALA A 125 -23.21 -7.91 21.95
N GLY A 126 -23.01 -8.82 20.99
CA GLY A 126 -21.86 -8.77 20.08
C GLY A 126 -21.80 -7.49 19.25
N LEU A 127 -22.93 -7.01 18.72
CA LEU A 127 -22.99 -5.74 18.00
C LEU A 127 -22.65 -4.54 18.90
N VAL A 128 -23.17 -4.51 20.13
CA VAL A 128 -22.84 -3.46 21.11
C VAL A 128 -21.34 -3.46 21.41
N ALA A 129 -20.73 -4.63 21.62
CA ALA A 129 -19.28 -4.76 21.78
C ALA A 129 -18.51 -4.23 20.56
N ALA A 130 -18.95 -4.59 19.35
CA ALA A 130 -18.30 -4.16 18.12
C ALA A 130 -18.32 -2.63 17.96
N VAL A 131 -19.46 -1.99 18.28
CA VAL A 131 -19.62 -0.53 18.25
C VAL A 131 -18.75 0.13 19.33
N ALA A 132 -18.78 -0.39 20.56
CA ALA A 132 -17.98 0.14 21.66
C ALA A 132 -16.48 0.06 21.37
N TYR A 133 -16.00 -1.10 20.92
CA TYR A 133 -14.61 -1.26 20.50
C TYR A 133 -14.27 -0.37 19.31
N GLY A 134 -15.20 -0.18 18.37
CA GLY A 134 -15.02 0.75 17.25
C GLY A 134 -14.81 2.20 17.66
N ALA A 135 -15.49 2.63 18.73
CA ALA A 135 -15.27 3.95 19.32
C ALA A 135 -13.87 4.07 19.96
N VAL A 136 -13.43 3.07 20.72
CA VAL A 136 -12.08 3.04 21.31
C VAL A 136 -10.99 3.04 20.23
N ALA A 137 -11.21 2.26 19.16
CA ALA A 137 -10.32 2.11 18.02
C ALA A 137 -10.26 3.33 17.06
N GLY A 138 -11.05 4.38 17.32
CA GLY A 138 -11.06 5.60 16.50
C GLY A 138 -11.78 5.49 15.15
N TRP A 139 -12.71 4.54 14.97
CA TRP A 139 -13.59 4.42 13.79
C TRP A 139 -12.90 4.44 12.41
N GLY A 140 -11.70 3.85 12.32
CA GLY A 140 -11.02 3.66 11.04
C GLY A 140 -11.88 2.90 10.00
N VAL A 141 -11.60 3.10 8.71
CA VAL A 141 -12.34 2.45 7.60
C VAL A 141 -12.49 0.92 7.78
N PRO A 142 -11.46 0.14 8.19
CA PRO A 142 -11.61 -1.29 8.43
C PRO A 142 -12.63 -1.61 9.54
N VAL A 143 -12.68 -0.80 10.59
CA VAL A 143 -13.57 -0.99 11.74
C VAL A 143 -15.00 -0.66 11.37
N ARG A 144 -15.24 0.45 10.66
CA ARG A 144 -16.57 0.81 10.11
C ARG A 144 -17.17 -0.34 9.30
N ARG A 145 -16.36 -0.97 8.44
CA ARG A 145 -16.79 -2.12 7.62
C ARG A 145 -17.11 -3.36 8.44
N ALA A 146 -16.25 -3.70 9.41
CA ALA A 146 -16.46 -4.86 10.27
C ALA A 146 -17.74 -4.70 11.11
N VAL A 147 -17.92 -3.55 11.75
CA VAL A 147 -19.14 -3.22 12.52
C VAL A 147 -20.37 -3.25 11.61
N GLY A 148 -20.29 -2.67 10.41
CA GLY A 148 -21.38 -2.71 9.42
C GLY A 148 -21.76 -4.14 9.01
N MET A 149 -20.78 -5.00 8.73
CA MET A 149 -21.03 -6.42 8.42
C MET A 149 -21.67 -7.16 9.59
N VAL A 150 -21.20 -6.94 10.83
CA VAL A 150 -21.83 -7.50 12.04
C VAL A 150 -23.26 -7.00 12.16
N ALA A 151 -23.51 -5.69 11.97
CA ALA A 151 -24.85 -5.11 12.06
C ALA A 151 -25.82 -5.73 11.04
N ILE A 152 -25.39 -5.93 9.79
CA ILE A 152 -26.22 -6.58 8.75
C ILE A 152 -26.55 -8.02 9.13
N VAL A 153 -25.57 -8.79 9.62
CA VAL A 153 -25.79 -10.18 10.06
C VAL A 153 -26.76 -10.23 11.24
N VAL A 154 -26.58 -9.34 12.23
CA VAL A 154 -27.49 -9.23 13.38
C VAL A 154 -28.89 -8.84 12.92
N ALA A 155 -29.04 -7.85 12.02
CA ALA A 155 -30.34 -7.46 11.47
C ALA A 155 -31.03 -8.61 10.72
N ALA A 156 -30.27 -9.39 9.93
CA ALA A 156 -30.79 -10.56 9.24
C ALA A 156 -31.27 -11.65 10.22
N LEU A 157 -30.49 -11.92 11.27
CA LEU A 157 -30.85 -12.86 12.34
C LEU A 157 -32.09 -12.40 13.13
N LEU A 158 -32.18 -11.10 13.44
CA LEU A 158 -33.33 -10.54 14.14
C LEU A 158 -34.61 -10.62 13.28
N SER A 159 -34.47 -10.37 11.98
CA SER A 159 -35.55 -10.43 10.98
C SER A 159 -35.93 -11.85 10.54
N GLY A 160 -35.22 -12.88 11.01
CA GLY A 160 -35.47 -14.27 10.62
C GLY A 160 -35.14 -14.59 9.16
N ARG A 161 -34.35 -13.74 8.47
CA ARG A 161 -33.99 -13.93 7.06
C ARG A 161 -32.61 -14.57 6.93
N PHE A 162 -32.50 -15.58 6.07
CA PHE A 162 -31.21 -16.11 5.63
C PHE A 162 -30.69 -15.28 4.47
N ALA A 163 -29.70 -14.43 4.72
CA ALA A 163 -29.02 -13.69 3.65
C ALA A 163 -27.87 -14.54 3.08
N ALA A 164 -27.86 -14.75 1.76
CA ALA A 164 -26.68 -15.36 1.13
C ALA A 164 -25.46 -14.44 1.36
N PRO A 165 -24.24 -15.00 1.57
CA PRO A 165 -23.05 -14.18 1.83
C PRO A 165 -22.77 -13.11 0.77
N SER A 166 -23.15 -13.36 -0.49
CA SER A 166 -23.05 -12.39 -1.59
C SER A 166 -23.94 -11.16 -1.39
N TYR A 167 -25.16 -11.34 -0.86
CA TYR A 167 -26.06 -10.22 -0.56
C TYR A 167 -25.54 -9.39 0.61
N VAL A 168 -25.02 -10.04 1.66
CA VAL A 168 -24.39 -9.34 2.79
C VAL A 168 -23.21 -8.49 2.30
N LEU A 169 -22.38 -9.06 1.43
CA LEU A 169 -21.24 -8.34 0.85
C LEU A 169 -21.66 -7.16 -0.03
N ALA A 170 -22.68 -7.34 -0.87
CA ALA A 170 -23.19 -6.28 -1.74
C ALA A 170 -23.79 -5.11 -0.94
N TRP A 171 -24.61 -5.41 0.07
CA TRP A 171 -25.17 -4.38 0.96
C TRP A 171 -24.09 -3.67 1.78
N ALA A 172 -23.12 -4.43 2.31
CA ALA A 172 -21.99 -3.83 3.03
C ALA A 172 -21.19 -2.88 2.11
N LEU A 173 -20.96 -3.25 0.85
CA LEU A 173 -20.28 -2.40 -0.12
C LEU A 173 -21.11 -1.14 -0.41
N ALA A 174 -22.40 -1.30 -0.68
CA ALA A 174 -23.31 -0.18 -0.98
C ALA A 174 -23.36 0.85 0.17
N ILE A 175 -23.49 0.39 1.42
CA ILE A 175 -23.53 1.26 2.60
C ILE A 175 -22.18 1.98 2.79
N VAL A 176 -21.07 1.27 2.64
CA VAL A 176 -19.73 1.87 2.83
C VAL A 176 -19.46 2.96 1.78
N VAL A 177 -19.79 2.70 0.51
CA VAL A 177 -19.62 3.67 -0.58
C VAL A 177 -20.60 4.84 -0.44
N ALA A 178 -21.83 4.60 0.02
CA ALA A 178 -22.79 5.67 0.26
C ALA A 178 -22.36 6.60 1.41
N LEU A 179 -21.76 6.05 2.48
CA LEU A 179 -21.25 6.84 3.61
C LEU A 179 -19.94 7.56 3.30
N ASP A 180 -19.08 6.96 2.46
CA ASP A 180 -17.77 7.50 2.12
C ASP A 180 -17.39 7.16 0.67
N PRO A 181 -17.87 7.97 -0.32
CA PRO A 181 -17.65 7.71 -1.74
C PRO A 181 -16.18 7.65 -2.14
N TRP A 182 -15.31 8.34 -1.40
CA TRP A 182 -13.88 8.38 -1.63
C TRP A 182 -13.18 7.06 -1.31
N THR A 183 -13.81 6.15 -0.59
CA THR A 183 -13.24 4.81 -0.33
C THR A 183 -12.93 4.03 -1.61
N VAL A 184 -13.63 4.30 -2.71
CA VAL A 184 -13.42 3.65 -4.01
C VAL A 184 -12.03 3.90 -4.59
N VAL A 185 -11.41 5.04 -4.28
CA VAL A 185 -10.03 5.35 -4.72
C VAL A 185 -8.97 4.88 -3.72
N THR A 186 -9.35 4.11 -2.69
CA THR A 186 -8.41 3.59 -1.69
C THR A 186 -8.13 2.09 -1.91
N PRO A 187 -6.87 1.63 -1.79
CA PRO A 187 -6.54 0.20 -1.86
C PRO A 187 -7.30 -0.62 -0.80
N GLY A 188 -7.54 -0.03 0.37
CA GLY A 188 -8.16 -0.69 1.51
C GLY A 188 -9.54 -1.26 1.22
N LEU A 189 -10.37 -0.56 0.43
CA LEU A 189 -11.69 -1.05 0.00
C LEU A 189 -11.53 -2.34 -0.83
N TRP A 190 -10.78 -2.25 -1.92
CA TRP A 190 -10.59 -3.32 -2.90
C TRP A 190 -10.00 -4.58 -2.29
N LEU A 191 -8.93 -4.45 -1.51
CA LEU A 191 -8.25 -5.60 -0.89
C LEU A 191 -9.16 -6.34 0.10
N SER A 192 -9.97 -5.62 0.87
CA SER A 192 -10.88 -6.24 1.85
C SER A 192 -12.05 -6.95 1.19
N PHE A 193 -12.79 -6.27 0.30
CA PHE A 193 -13.94 -6.87 -0.38
C PHE A 193 -13.49 -7.96 -1.36
N GLY A 194 -12.34 -7.77 -2.02
CA GLY A 194 -11.70 -8.77 -2.89
C GLY A 194 -11.32 -10.04 -2.13
N ALA A 195 -10.70 -9.92 -0.95
CA ALA A 195 -10.34 -11.09 -0.13
C ALA A 195 -11.58 -11.90 0.29
N VAL A 196 -12.63 -11.24 0.77
CA VAL A 196 -13.89 -11.91 1.16
C VAL A 196 -14.55 -12.55 -0.05
N THR A 197 -14.56 -11.89 -1.21
CA THR A 197 -15.09 -12.45 -2.46
C THR A 197 -14.33 -13.73 -2.85
N ALA A 198 -13.00 -13.72 -2.80
CA ALA A 198 -12.17 -14.88 -3.08
C ALA A 198 -12.46 -16.06 -2.14
N LEU A 199 -12.64 -15.79 -0.83
CA LEU A 199 -13.04 -16.80 0.16
C LEU A 199 -14.42 -17.38 -0.12
N VAL A 200 -15.41 -16.55 -0.45
CA VAL A 200 -16.77 -17.00 -0.78
C VAL A 200 -16.78 -17.86 -2.06
N MET A 201 -15.98 -17.50 -3.07
CA MET A 201 -15.84 -18.31 -4.29
C MET A 201 -15.20 -19.68 -4.00
N ALA A 202 -14.16 -19.71 -3.17
CA ALA A 202 -13.43 -20.95 -2.85
C ALA A 202 -14.21 -21.92 -1.93
N THR A 203 -15.09 -21.41 -1.07
CA THR A 203 -15.83 -22.23 -0.08
C THR A 203 -17.06 -22.95 -0.65
N LYS A 204 -17.71 -22.43 -1.69
CA LYS A 204 -18.84 -23.09 -2.39
C LYS A 204 -18.47 -24.44 -3.03
N ARG A 205 -17.18 -24.81 -3.06
CA ARG A 205 -16.63 -26.04 -3.65
C ARG A 205 -17.09 -27.34 -2.98
N ARG A 206 -17.83 -27.31 -1.86
CA ARG A 206 -18.10 -28.51 -1.03
C ARG A 206 -19.57 -28.93 -0.94
N ASP A 207 -20.53 -28.04 -1.15
CA ASP A 207 -21.96 -28.42 -1.01
C ASP A 207 -22.44 -29.31 -2.16
N SER A 208 -21.77 -29.27 -3.32
CA SER A 208 -22.08 -30.08 -4.50
C SER A 208 -21.36 -31.44 -4.56
N LEU A 209 -20.55 -31.81 -3.56
CA LEU A 209 -19.76 -33.05 -3.54
C LEU A 209 -20.16 -34.05 -2.44
N ASN A 210 -21.25 -33.82 -1.71
CA ASN A 210 -21.68 -34.70 -0.61
C ASN A 210 -23.04 -35.36 -0.90
N PRO A 211 -23.10 -36.42 -1.75
CA PRO A 211 -24.35 -37.08 -2.13
C PRO A 211 -25.11 -37.65 -0.92
N VAL A 212 -24.39 -38.01 0.16
CA VAL A 212 -24.96 -38.56 1.40
C VAL A 212 -25.88 -37.57 2.13
N ARG A 213 -25.68 -36.25 1.97
CA ARG A 213 -26.55 -35.23 2.58
C ARG A 213 -27.76 -34.85 1.71
N ALA A 214 -27.62 -34.95 0.38
CA ALA A 214 -28.73 -34.73 -0.55
C ALA A 214 -29.76 -35.87 -0.46
N GLN A 215 -29.30 -37.11 -0.29
CA GLN A 215 -30.17 -38.28 -0.18
C GLN A 215 -31.00 -38.29 1.12
N ARG A 216 -30.43 -37.82 2.24
CA ARG A 216 -31.18 -37.62 3.50
C ARG A 216 -32.20 -36.48 3.45
N ARG A 217 -32.04 -35.49 2.57
CA ARG A 217 -33.05 -34.44 2.33
C ARG A 217 -34.16 -34.93 1.40
N GLY A 218 -33.84 -35.75 0.40
CA GLY A 218 -34.83 -36.38 -0.50
C GLY A 218 -35.75 -37.39 0.21
N GLN A 219 -35.22 -38.19 1.16
CA GLN A 219 -36.03 -39.19 1.88
C GLN A 219 -36.92 -38.62 2.98
N ARG A 220 -36.64 -37.44 3.53
CA ARG A 220 -37.55 -36.77 4.50
C ARG A 220 -38.63 -35.91 3.82
N GLY A 221 -38.51 -35.62 2.53
CA GLY A 221 -39.47 -34.82 1.79
C GLY A 221 -40.65 -35.61 1.18
N ASN A 222 -40.70 -36.94 1.36
CA ASN A 222 -41.69 -37.77 0.65
C ASN A 222 -42.73 -38.45 1.56
N CYS A 223 -42.78 -38.13 2.87
CA CYS A 223 -43.76 -38.70 3.82
C CYS A 223 -44.72 -37.67 4.41
N GLY A 224 -44.96 -36.54 3.77
CA GLY A 224 -45.82 -35.51 4.36
C GLY A 224 -46.40 -34.54 3.36
N GLU A 225 -46.99 -35.00 2.26
CA GLU A 225 -47.79 -34.15 1.37
C GLU A 225 -48.63 -35.00 0.40
N ARG A 226 -49.60 -35.75 0.93
CA ARG A 226 -50.77 -36.22 0.15
C ARG A 226 -51.92 -36.53 1.10
N GLY A 227 -52.56 -35.48 1.57
CA GLY A 227 -53.79 -35.55 2.35
C GLY A 227 -54.55 -34.25 2.18
N GLN A 228 -55.25 -34.12 1.05
CA GLN A 228 -56.49 -33.35 0.85
C GLN A 228 -56.65 -32.98 -0.64
N ARG A 229 -57.37 -33.82 -1.38
CA ARG A 229 -58.38 -33.42 -2.36
C ARG A 229 -59.15 -34.67 -2.76
N GLY A 230 -60.47 -34.59 -2.65
CA GLY A 230 -61.35 -35.72 -2.79
C GLY A 230 -61.49 -36.23 -4.23
N GLN A 231 -62.06 -37.43 -4.25
CA GLN A 231 -63.05 -37.91 -5.21
C GLN A 231 -62.57 -38.75 -6.42
N ARG A 232 -62.88 -40.05 -6.26
CA ARG A 232 -63.30 -41.07 -7.24
C ARG A 232 -62.27 -41.77 -8.15
N ASP A 233 -62.45 -43.08 -8.12
CA ASP A 233 -62.12 -44.15 -9.07
C ASP A 233 -60.70 -44.73 -9.16
N GLY A 234 -60.66 -46.07 -9.12
CA GLY A 234 -59.65 -46.91 -9.74
C GLY A 234 -58.53 -47.40 -8.82
N GLY A 235 -58.64 -48.64 -8.36
CA GLY A 235 -57.74 -49.23 -7.36
C GLY A 235 -56.38 -49.69 -7.86
N VAL A 236 -55.46 -49.87 -6.91
CA VAL A 236 -54.44 -50.93 -6.89
C VAL A 236 -54.20 -51.30 -5.43
N ARG A 237 -54.39 -52.58 -5.09
CA ARG A 237 -54.16 -53.16 -3.75
C ARG A 237 -52.67 -53.27 -3.46
N CYS A 238 -52.29 -53.02 -2.21
CA CYS A 238 -51.10 -53.59 -1.59
C CYS A 238 -51.59 -54.54 -0.49
N GLU A 239 -51.65 -55.83 -0.80
CA GLU A 239 -51.73 -56.90 0.19
C GLU A 239 -50.29 -57.39 0.52
N ASP A 240 -50.14 -57.90 1.74
CA ASP A 240 -49.03 -58.70 2.29
C ASP A 240 -47.89 -58.00 3.07
N ALA A 241 -48.15 -57.76 4.36
CA ALA A 241 -47.16 -57.94 5.43
C ALA A 241 -47.87 -58.43 6.72
N PRO A 242 -47.42 -59.52 7.38
CA PRO A 242 -48.15 -60.18 8.47
C PRO A 242 -48.03 -59.45 9.82
N PRO A 243 -48.94 -59.71 10.78
CA PRO A 243 -49.04 -58.96 12.02
C PRO A 243 -48.04 -59.48 13.06
N ALA A 244 -47.23 -58.58 13.63
CA ALA A 244 -46.46 -58.88 14.84
C ALA A 244 -47.11 -58.16 16.03
N SER A 245 -47.43 -58.97 17.02
CA SER A 245 -48.11 -58.77 18.29
C SER A 245 -47.66 -57.56 19.11
N LEU A 246 -48.67 -56.96 19.76
CA LEU A 246 -48.58 -56.06 20.90
C LEU A 246 -47.98 -56.80 22.10
N GLU A 247 -46.73 -56.51 22.47
CA GLU A 247 -46.20 -56.79 23.80
C GLU A 247 -45.05 -55.81 24.14
N SER A 248 -45.14 -55.26 25.37
CA SER A 248 -44.12 -54.56 26.18
C SER A 248 -43.38 -53.34 25.60
N VAL A 249 -43.98 -52.16 25.74
CA VAL A 249 -43.25 -50.87 25.74
C VAL A 249 -42.61 -50.67 27.12
N GLU A 250 -41.43 -51.25 27.30
CA GLU A 250 -40.53 -50.93 28.40
C GLU A 250 -39.18 -50.45 27.83
N GLY A 251 -38.88 -49.16 28.02
CA GLY A 251 -37.51 -48.67 28.17
C GLY A 251 -36.56 -48.74 26.97
N ALA A 252 -36.91 -48.21 25.79
CA ALA A 252 -35.93 -47.99 24.72
C ALA A 252 -35.15 -46.67 24.93
N ARG A 253 -33.98 -46.79 25.57
CA ARG A 253 -32.93 -45.76 25.66
C ARG A 253 -32.57 -45.23 24.25
N PRO A 254 -32.24 -43.93 24.08
CA PRO A 254 -31.80 -43.41 22.80
C PRO A 254 -30.48 -44.09 22.40
N SER A 255 -30.51 -44.79 21.26
CA SER A 255 -29.32 -45.36 20.64
C SER A 255 -28.36 -44.24 20.28
N SER A 256 -27.32 -44.11 21.10
CA SER A 256 -26.10 -43.41 20.77
C SER A 256 -25.53 -44.08 19.52
N ALA A 257 -25.74 -43.44 18.36
CA ALA A 257 -24.97 -43.76 17.17
C ALA A 257 -23.50 -43.61 17.55
N GLN A 258 -22.83 -44.74 17.71
CA GLN A 258 -21.40 -44.86 18.00
C GLN A 258 -20.63 -44.24 16.83
N GLY A 259 -20.41 -42.93 16.90
CA GLY A 259 -19.38 -42.28 16.11
C GLY A 259 -18.05 -42.74 16.69
N VAL A 260 -17.35 -43.60 15.98
CA VAL A 260 -15.93 -43.92 16.25
C VAL A 260 -15.23 -42.60 16.58
N PRO A 261 -14.61 -42.44 17.77
CA PRO A 261 -13.93 -41.21 18.12
C PRO A 261 -12.87 -40.96 17.05
N ARG A 262 -13.10 -39.94 16.22
CA ARG A 262 -12.09 -39.56 15.24
C ARG A 262 -10.87 -39.14 16.03
N PRO A 263 -9.69 -39.70 15.74
CA PRO A 263 -8.48 -39.31 16.43
C PRO A 263 -8.29 -37.79 16.34
N TRP A 264 -7.84 -37.17 17.42
CA TRP A 264 -7.66 -35.71 17.51
C TRP A 264 -6.80 -35.16 16.35
N TYR A 265 -5.83 -35.94 15.87
CA TYR A 265 -5.00 -35.61 14.71
C TYR A 265 -5.81 -35.49 13.40
N ALA A 266 -6.88 -36.27 13.22
CA ALA A 266 -7.74 -36.19 12.02
C ALA A 266 -8.58 -34.91 12.01
N SER A 267 -8.95 -34.39 13.18
CA SER A 267 -9.66 -33.10 13.29
C SER A 267 -8.73 -31.92 13.03
N ILE A 268 -7.47 -32.03 13.45
CA ILE A 268 -6.42 -31.04 13.21
C ILE A 268 -6.06 -30.97 11.72
N THR A 269 -5.82 -32.10 11.06
CA THR A 269 -5.46 -32.12 9.62
C THR A 269 -6.57 -31.55 8.73
N ILE A 270 -7.84 -31.79 9.06
CA ILE A 270 -8.98 -31.18 8.36
C ILE A 270 -8.99 -29.65 8.52
N ARG A 271 -8.76 -29.14 9.74
CA ARG A 271 -8.71 -27.70 10.01
C ARG A 271 -7.52 -27.01 9.33
N PHE A 272 -6.34 -27.62 9.38
CA PHE A 272 -5.16 -27.13 8.66
C PHE A 272 -5.41 -27.12 7.14
N GLY A 273 -6.00 -28.18 6.59
CA GLY A 273 -6.36 -28.21 5.16
C GLY A 273 -7.37 -27.14 4.75
N GLN A 274 -8.32 -26.78 5.64
CA GLN A 274 -9.25 -25.67 5.41
C GLN A 274 -8.54 -24.30 5.48
N ALA A 275 -7.69 -24.10 6.48
CA ALA A 275 -6.93 -22.86 6.63
C ALA A 275 -5.97 -22.63 5.45
N ALA A 276 -5.24 -23.67 5.03
CA ALA A 276 -4.35 -23.61 3.88
C ALA A 276 -5.11 -23.24 2.60
N ARG A 277 -6.28 -23.84 2.35
CA ARG A 277 -7.11 -23.51 1.19
C ARG A 277 -7.62 -22.07 1.21
N ALA A 278 -8.07 -21.59 2.37
CA ALA A 278 -8.48 -20.21 2.54
C ALA A 278 -7.31 -19.25 2.24
N GLN A 279 -6.12 -19.57 2.75
CA GLN A 279 -4.91 -18.78 2.51
C GLN A 279 -4.53 -18.72 1.03
N TYR A 280 -4.51 -19.86 0.33
CA TYR A 280 -4.22 -19.89 -1.11
C TYR A 280 -5.30 -19.19 -1.93
N ALA A 281 -6.58 -19.32 -1.57
CA ALA A 281 -7.68 -18.65 -2.25
C ALA A 281 -7.55 -17.12 -2.18
N VAL A 282 -7.24 -16.59 -0.99
CA VAL A 282 -6.98 -15.15 -0.81
C VAL A 282 -5.72 -14.72 -1.53
N THR A 283 -4.65 -15.51 -1.43
CA THR A 283 -3.36 -15.20 -2.09
C THR A 283 -3.55 -15.07 -3.60
N ILE A 284 -4.11 -16.09 -4.26
CA ILE A 284 -4.40 -16.05 -5.70
C ILE A 284 -5.41 -14.96 -6.02
N GLY A 285 -6.48 -14.86 -5.22
CA GLY A 285 -7.58 -13.92 -5.43
C GLY A 285 -7.18 -12.45 -5.39
N LEU A 286 -6.13 -12.13 -4.63
CA LEU A 286 -5.65 -10.77 -4.47
C LEU A 286 -4.54 -10.36 -5.44
N VAL A 287 -3.94 -11.28 -6.20
CA VAL A 287 -2.81 -10.97 -7.10
C VAL A 287 -3.09 -9.79 -8.04
N PRO A 288 -4.22 -9.72 -8.79
CA PRO A 288 -4.48 -8.59 -9.67
C PRO A 288 -4.57 -7.27 -8.90
N LEU A 289 -5.17 -7.30 -7.71
CA LEU A 289 -5.34 -6.12 -6.86
C LEU A 289 -4.00 -5.65 -6.27
N THR A 290 -3.15 -6.56 -5.79
CA THR A 290 -1.84 -6.18 -5.23
C THR A 290 -0.89 -5.69 -6.30
N LEU A 291 -0.93 -6.28 -7.51
CA LEU A 291 -0.19 -5.78 -8.66
C LEU A 291 -0.68 -4.39 -9.10
N ALA A 292 -2.00 -4.18 -9.20
CA ALA A 292 -2.56 -2.90 -9.60
C ALA A 292 -2.23 -1.75 -8.63
N TRP A 293 -2.26 -2.02 -7.33
CA TRP A 293 -2.09 -0.98 -6.30
C TRP A 293 -0.64 -0.80 -5.83
N PHE A 294 0.14 -1.87 -5.78
CA PHE A 294 1.47 -1.86 -5.17
C PHE A 294 2.58 -2.30 -6.12
N GLY A 295 2.25 -2.91 -7.27
CA GLY A 295 3.24 -3.51 -8.17
C GLY A 295 3.98 -4.69 -7.56
N THR A 296 3.43 -5.30 -6.50
CA THR A 296 4.09 -6.39 -5.77
C THR A 296 3.13 -7.53 -5.42
N VAL A 297 3.70 -8.73 -5.32
CA VAL A 297 3.04 -9.94 -4.80
C VAL A 297 3.97 -10.57 -3.75
N PRO A 298 3.58 -10.57 -2.46
CA PRO A 298 4.28 -11.31 -1.41
C PRO A 298 4.18 -12.82 -1.64
N VAL A 299 5.18 -13.41 -2.29
CA VAL A 299 5.19 -14.84 -2.66
C VAL A 299 5.22 -15.72 -1.42
N LEU A 300 5.99 -15.30 -0.41
CA LEU A 300 6.07 -15.97 0.89
C LEU A 300 4.94 -15.56 1.86
N GLY A 301 3.97 -14.75 1.38
CA GLY A 301 2.82 -14.32 2.15
C GLY A 301 2.02 -15.45 2.81
N PRO A 302 1.73 -16.58 2.14
CA PRO A 302 1.06 -17.73 2.77
C PRO A 302 1.82 -18.29 3.98
N LEU A 303 3.14 -18.41 3.88
CA LEU A 303 3.99 -18.91 4.96
C LEU A 303 4.05 -17.92 6.12
N ALA A 304 4.26 -16.64 5.80
CA ALA A 304 4.26 -15.56 6.79
C ALA A 304 2.93 -15.51 7.56
N ASN A 305 1.81 -15.53 6.85
CA ASN A 305 0.47 -15.49 7.45
C ASN A 305 0.12 -16.74 8.26
N ALA A 306 0.64 -17.92 7.89
CA ALA A 306 0.42 -19.14 8.65
C ALA A 306 0.95 -19.05 10.10
N VAL A 307 2.00 -18.25 10.31
CA VAL A 307 2.59 -18.00 11.64
C VAL A 307 2.07 -16.69 12.24
N ALA A 308 2.07 -15.61 11.46
CA ALA A 308 1.74 -14.27 11.95
C ALA A 308 0.27 -14.15 12.39
N ILE A 309 -0.69 -14.74 11.66
CA ILE A 309 -2.11 -14.63 12.02
C ILE A 309 -2.38 -15.24 13.40
N PRO A 310 -2.00 -16.51 13.70
CA PRO A 310 -2.18 -17.07 15.04
C PRO A 310 -1.47 -16.28 16.13
N VAL A 311 -0.21 -15.91 15.93
CA VAL A 311 0.59 -15.18 16.94
C VAL A 311 -0.03 -13.82 17.25
N MET A 312 -0.35 -13.04 16.22
CA MET A 312 -0.92 -11.71 16.40
C MET A 312 -2.34 -11.76 16.98
N THR A 313 -3.16 -12.71 16.54
CA THR A 313 -4.57 -12.79 16.95
C THR A 313 -4.76 -13.43 18.32
N LEU A 314 -4.02 -14.48 18.64
CA LEU A 314 -4.24 -15.29 19.84
C LEU A 314 -3.34 -14.90 21.01
N ILE A 315 -2.22 -14.21 20.75
CA ILE A 315 -1.25 -13.83 21.80
C ILE A 315 -1.17 -12.30 21.89
N VAL A 316 -0.69 -11.64 20.84
CA VAL A 316 -0.34 -10.21 20.91
C VAL A 316 -1.58 -9.33 21.14
N THR A 317 -2.64 -9.51 20.35
CA THR A 317 -3.84 -8.68 20.44
C THR A 317 -4.55 -8.83 21.80
N PRO A 318 -4.79 -10.05 22.33
CA PRO A 318 -5.35 -10.20 23.67
C PRO A 318 -4.50 -9.55 24.76
N LEU A 319 -3.18 -9.70 24.74
CA LEU A 319 -2.30 -9.06 25.71
C LEU A 319 -2.39 -7.53 25.63
N ALA A 320 -2.37 -6.97 24.41
CA ALA A 320 -2.48 -5.53 24.18
C ALA A 320 -3.86 -4.96 24.57
N LEU A 321 -4.93 -5.74 24.46
CA LEU A 321 -6.27 -5.31 24.90
C LEU A 321 -6.43 -5.44 26.42
N VAL A 322 -5.91 -6.51 27.02
CA VAL A 322 -5.96 -6.72 28.47
C VAL A 322 -5.16 -5.65 29.21
N SER A 323 -4.03 -5.19 28.66
CA SER A 323 -3.23 -4.13 29.28
C SER A 323 -3.99 -2.83 29.48
N LEU A 324 -5.01 -2.52 28.64
CA LEU A 324 -5.88 -1.35 28.80
C LEU A 324 -6.77 -1.43 30.04
N LEU A 325 -6.99 -2.64 30.56
CA LEU A 325 -7.83 -2.89 31.75
C LEU A 325 -7.01 -3.01 33.04
N LEU A 326 -5.68 -3.00 32.94
CA LEU A 326 -4.76 -3.25 34.06
C LEU A 326 -4.14 -1.94 34.59
N PRO A 327 -3.83 -1.86 35.89
CA PRO A 327 -2.99 -0.80 36.44
C PRO A 327 -1.61 -0.77 35.77
N ARG A 328 -1.00 0.42 35.69
CA ARG A 328 0.24 0.68 34.93
C ARG A 328 1.36 -0.33 35.18
N GLY A 329 1.59 -0.75 36.44
CA GLY A 329 2.63 -1.72 36.79
C GLY A 329 2.41 -3.11 36.19
N LEU A 330 1.18 -3.62 36.21
CA LEU A 330 0.82 -4.91 35.59
C LEU A 330 0.75 -4.79 34.07
N ALA A 331 0.23 -3.67 33.56
CA ALA A 331 0.18 -3.38 32.13
C ALA A 331 1.59 -3.40 31.51
N HIS A 332 2.61 -2.89 32.20
CA HIS A 332 4.00 -2.93 31.74
C HIS A 332 4.48 -4.36 31.45
N TRP A 333 4.30 -5.30 32.39
CA TRP A 333 4.72 -6.69 32.20
C TRP A 333 3.96 -7.40 31.08
N VAL A 334 2.65 -7.18 30.98
CA VAL A 334 1.83 -7.73 29.89
C VAL A 334 2.31 -7.19 28.54
N LEU A 335 2.59 -5.90 28.45
CA LEU A 335 3.08 -5.26 27.23
C LEU A 335 4.52 -5.66 26.89
N PHE A 336 5.36 -5.91 27.89
CA PHE A 336 6.71 -6.43 27.69
C PHE A 336 6.67 -7.80 27.02
N VAL A 337 5.83 -8.71 27.51
CA VAL A 337 5.64 -10.03 26.87
C VAL A 337 5.10 -9.88 25.44
N ALA A 338 4.10 -9.02 25.24
CA ALA A 338 3.56 -8.77 23.90
C ALA A 338 4.63 -8.20 22.95
N HIS A 339 5.47 -7.29 23.42
CA HIS A 339 6.56 -6.68 22.66
C HIS A 339 7.64 -7.71 22.31
N ALA A 340 8.03 -8.58 23.25
CA ALA A 340 9.00 -9.65 22.99
C ALA A 340 8.52 -10.60 21.90
N VAL A 341 7.23 -10.98 21.93
CA VAL A 341 6.61 -11.83 20.89
C VAL A 341 6.58 -11.13 19.54
N VAL A 342 6.23 -9.84 19.48
CA VAL A 342 6.26 -9.06 18.23
C VAL A 342 7.69 -8.91 17.71
N THR A 343 8.67 -8.72 18.58
CA THR A 343 10.09 -8.60 18.21
C THR A 343 10.58 -9.88 17.54
N TRP A 344 10.36 -11.04 18.18
CA TRP A 344 10.66 -12.35 17.62
C TRP A 344 9.98 -12.55 16.26
N LEU A 345 8.68 -12.25 16.17
CA LEU A 345 7.93 -12.40 14.93
C LEU A 345 8.49 -11.50 13.83
N ALA A 346 8.79 -10.23 14.13
CA ALA A 346 9.28 -9.27 13.16
C ALA A 346 10.69 -9.60 12.66
N GLU A 347 11.58 -10.13 13.51
CA GLU A 347 12.90 -10.63 13.11
C GLU A 347 12.77 -11.82 12.14
N TRP A 348 11.89 -12.78 12.46
CA TRP A 348 11.61 -13.91 11.58
C TRP A 348 11.00 -13.47 10.23
N LEU A 349 10.06 -12.52 10.25
CA LEU A 349 9.50 -11.92 9.03
C LEU A 349 10.57 -11.16 8.23
N GLY A 350 11.50 -10.47 8.90
CA GLY A 350 12.63 -9.81 8.26
C GLY A 350 13.54 -10.79 7.53
N ALA A 351 13.84 -11.94 8.15
CA ALA A 351 14.60 -13.02 7.50
C ALA A 351 13.87 -13.59 6.27
N LEU A 352 12.55 -13.74 6.34
CA LEU A 352 11.74 -14.15 5.17
C LEU A 352 11.76 -13.09 4.06
N ALA A 353 11.61 -11.81 4.39
CA ALA A 353 11.61 -10.71 3.42
C ALA A 353 12.96 -10.51 2.73
N ALA A 354 14.06 -10.88 3.39
CA ALA A 354 15.41 -10.78 2.83
C ALA A 354 15.68 -11.78 1.68
N VAL A 355 14.85 -12.81 1.53
CA VAL A 355 14.98 -13.77 0.42
C VAL A 355 14.71 -13.05 -0.92
N PRO A 356 15.60 -13.12 -1.93
CA PRO A 356 15.51 -12.30 -3.14
C PRO A 356 14.17 -12.40 -3.91
N TRP A 357 13.51 -13.57 -3.85
CA TRP A 357 12.24 -13.86 -4.51
C TRP A 357 11.03 -13.80 -3.57
N ALA A 358 11.21 -13.41 -2.31
CA ALA A 358 10.11 -13.29 -1.33
C ALA A 358 8.99 -12.38 -1.82
N VAL A 359 9.37 -11.33 -2.56
CA VAL A 359 8.47 -10.36 -3.17
C VAL A 359 8.68 -10.38 -4.67
N TRP A 360 7.68 -10.85 -5.39
CA TRP A 360 7.62 -10.64 -6.82
C TRP A 360 7.24 -9.18 -7.09
N ARG A 361 7.99 -8.49 -7.94
CA ARG A 361 7.73 -7.10 -8.33
C ARG A 361 7.45 -7.06 -9.82
N ALA A 362 6.35 -6.45 -10.20
CA ALA A 362 6.00 -6.21 -11.59
C ALA A 362 5.67 -4.74 -11.81
N PRO A 363 5.99 -4.17 -12.98
CA PRO A 363 5.54 -2.84 -13.35
C PRO A 363 4.01 -2.75 -13.37
N VAL A 364 3.52 -1.52 -13.41
CA VAL A 364 2.10 -1.26 -13.63
C VAL A 364 1.71 -1.82 -14.99
N SER A 365 0.79 -2.78 -14.97
CA SER A 365 0.31 -3.45 -16.18
C SER A 365 -0.81 -2.64 -16.84
N PRO A 366 -0.96 -2.72 -18.16
CA PRO A 366 -2.06 -2.08 -18.88
C PRO A 366 -3.42 -2.67 -18.44
N TRP A 367 -4.50 -1.90 -18.63
CA TRP A 367 -5.83 -2.29 -18.15
C TRP A 367 -6.31 -3.65 -18.68
N TRP A 368 -5.99 -3.99 -19.94
CA TRP A 368 -6.38 -5.28 -20.53
C TRP A 368 -5.70 -6.46 -19.82
N ALA A 369 -4.45 -6.28 -19.37
CA ALA A 369 -3.72 -7.31 -18.64
C ALA A 369 -4.33 -7.51 -17.25
N GLN A 370 -4.81 -6.44 -16.61
CA GLN A 370 -5.54 -6.53 -15.35
C GLN A 370 -6.89 -7.25 -15.51
N VAL A 371 -7.63 -6.97 -16.58
CA VAL A 371 -8.89 -7.67 -16.88
C VAL A 371 -8.63 -9.16 -17.13
N ALA A 372 -7.59 -9.50 -17.91
CA ALA A 372 -7.18 -10.89 -18.12
C ALA A 372 -6.80 -11.58 -16.80
N ALA A 373 -6.06 -10.90 -15.92
CA ALA A 373 -5.69 -11.43 -14.62
C ALA A 373 -6.89 -11.67 -13.70
N LEU A 374 -7.89 -10.78 -13.71
CA LEU A 374 -9.16 -10.98 -12.99
C LEU A 374 -9.93 -12.19 -13.54
N ALA A 375 -10.01 -12.35 -14.86
CA ALA A 375 -10.61 -13.54 -15.48
C ALA A 375 -9.83 -14.82 -15.10
N GLY A 376 -8.50 -14.75 -15.05
CA GLY A 376 -7.63 -15.82 -14.59
C GLY A 376 -7.90 -16.22 -13.14
N VAL A 377 -8.06 -15.26 -12.24
CA VAL A 377 -8.47 -15.50 -10.85
C VAL A 377 -9.82 -16.20 -10.77
N VAL A 378 -10.81 -15.74 -11.55
CA VAL A 378 -12.12 -16.40 -11.60
C VAL A 378 -11.97 -17.85 -12.07
N ALA A 379 -11.23 -18.10 -13.15
CA ALA A 379 -10.94 -19.47 -13.62
C ALA A 379 -10.22 -20.32 -12.56
N CYS A 380 -9.34 -19.72 -11.75
CA CYS A 380 -8.62 -20.38 -10.66
C CYS A 380 -9.45 -20.67 -9.41
N LEU A 381 -10.50 -19.89 -9.13
CA LEU A 381 -11.29 -20.00 -7.89
C LEU A 381 -12.72 -20.50 -8.09
N ILE A 382 -13.32 -20.33 -9.26
CA ILE A 382 -14.72 -20.70 -9.50
C ILE A 382 -14.92 -22.22 -9.33
N PRO A 383 -16.01 -22.67 -8.70
CA PRO A 383 -16.38 -24.08 -8.72
C PRO A 383 -16.65 -24.53 -10.16
N LEU A 384 -15.98 -25.58 -10.62
CA LEU A 384 -16.17 -26.11 -11.96
C LEU A 384 -17.42 -27.02 -11.98
N PRO A 385 -18.15 -27.08 -13.11
CA PRO A 385 -19.22 -28.05 -13.30
C PRO A 385 -18.76 -29.47 -12.99
N GLN A 386 -19.63 -30.32 -12.44
CA GLN A 386 -19.26 -31.67 -12.01
C GLN A 386 -18.67 -32.52 -13.14
N TRP A 387 -19.16 -32.35 -14.38
CA TRP A 387 -18.63 -33.06 -15.55
C TRP A 387 -17.18 -32.67 -15.86
N VAL A 388 -16.82 -31.39 -15.75
CA VAL A 388 -15.44 -30.89 -15.86
C VAL A 388 -14.58 -31.40 -14.70
N ALA A 389 -15.09 -31.32 -13.47
CA ALA A 389 -14.34 -31.67 -12.27
C ALA A 389 -14.01 -33.18 -12.18
N ARG A 390 -14.80 -34.03 -12.83
CA ARG A 390 -14.54 -35.49 -12.93
C ARG A 390 -13.36 -35.79 -13.86
N ILE A 391 -13.17 -34.99 -14.90
CA ILE A 391 -12.04 -35.15 -15.83
C ILE A 391 -10.86 -34.34 -15.27
N ARG A 392 -10.00 -34.99 -14.48
CA ARG A 392 -8.86 -34.34 -13.81
C ARG A 392 -7.98 -33.51 -14.76
N LEU A 393 -7.77 -33.98 -15.98
CA LEU A 393 -7.01 -33.25 -17.02
C LEU A 393 -7.68 -31.94 -17.41
N LEU A 394 -9.00 -31.94 -17.66
CA LEU A 394 -9.74 -30.74 -18.04
C LEU A 394 -9.81 -29.74 -16.88
N ALA A 395 -10.03 -30.23 -15.66
CA ALA A 395 -9.99 -29.41 -14.46
C ALA A 395 -8.60 -28.78 -14.24
N CYS A 396 -7.52 -29.54 -14.46
CA CYS A 396 -6.16 -29.01 -14.40
C CYS A 396 -5.91 -27.97 -15.50
N GLY A 397 -6.33 -28.25 -16.74
CA GLY A 397 -6.21 -27.35 -17.88
C GLY A 397 -6.88 -26.00 -17.65
N VAL A 398 -8.09 -25.97 -17.09
CA VAL A 398 -8.79 -24.71 -16.76
C VAL A 398 -8.02 -23.90 -15.71
N ARG A 399 -7.44 -24.55 -14.68
CA ARG A 399 -6.66 -23.84 -13.66
C ARG A 399 -5.33 -23.33 -14.23
N LEU A 400 -4.67 -24.12 -15.07
CA LEU A 400 -3.45 -23.73 -15.76
C LEU A 400 -3.71 -22.54 -16.70
N ALA A 401 -4.80 -22.57 -17.46
CA ALA A 401 -5.26 -21.46 -18.28
C ALA A 401 -5.55 -20.22 -17.42
N GLY A 402 -6.16 -20.40 -16.24
CA GLY A 402 -6.36 -19.32 -15.27
C GLY A 402 -5.05 -18.65 -14.84
N PHE A 403 -4.03 -19.44 -14.49
CA PHE A 403 -2.69 -18.91 -14.19
C PHE A 403 -2.04 -18.23 -15.41
N ALA A 404 -2.17 -18.82 -16.60
CA ALA A 404 -1.63 -18.23 -17.84
C ALA A 404 -2.26 -16.87 -18.15
N LEU A 405 -3.57 -16.70 -17.92
CA LEU A 405 -4.27 -15.43 -18.08
C LEU A 405 -3.81 -14.34 -17.11
N MET A 406 -3.22 -14.72 -15.96
CA MET A 406 -2.58 -13.77 -15.04
C MET A 406 -1.19 -13.33 -15.52
N GLY A 407 -0.57 -14.12 -16.42
CA GLY A 407 0.78 -13.90 -16.94
C GLY A 407 1.06 -12.49 -17.46
N PRO A 408 0.22 -11.90 -18.33
CA PRO A 408 0.46 -10.55 -18.85
C PRO A 408 0.53 -9.46 -17.79
N ALA A 409 -0.19 -9.60 -16.66
CA ALA A 409 -0.09 -8.66 -15.55
C ALA A 409 1.14 -8.94 -14.67
N VAL A 410 1.46 -10.21 -14.44
CA VAL A 410 2.60 -10.66 -13.61
C VAL A 410 3.95 -10.35 -14.28
N PHE A 411 4.02 -10.46 -15.61
CA PHE A 411 5.22 -10.28 -16.42
C PHE A 411 5.13 -9.03 -17.30
N ALA A 412 4.32 -8.04 -16.91
CA ALA A 412 4.29 -6.76 -17.59
C ALA A 412 5.71 -6.18 -17.65
N SER A 413 6.03 -5.46 -18.72
CA SER A 413 7.28 -4.72 -18.88
C SER A 413 6.97 -3.31 -19.38
N SER A 414 7.71 -2.33 -18.87
CA SER A 414 7.64 -0.97 -19.42
C SER A 414 8.42 -0.92 -20.72
N GLN A 415 7.90 -0.19 -21.72
CA GLN A 415 8.61 0.05 -22.96
C GLN A 415 9.88 0.87 -22.69
N ARG A 416 11.05 0.25 -22.95
CA ARG A 416 12.34 0.94 -22.98
C ARG A 416 12.50 1.72 -24.30
N PRO A 417 13.32 2.80 -24.31
CA PRO A 417 13.75 3.43 -25.56
C PRO A 417 14.42 2.42 -26.52
N ALA A 418 14.41 2.71 -27.82
CA ALA A 418 15.19 1.92 -28.78
C ALA A 418 16.70 2.19 -28.63
N ASP A 419 17.53 1.39 -29.29
CA ASP A 419 18.97 1.63 -29.32
C ASP A 419 19.28 2.99 -29.98
N GLY A 420 20.21 3.75 -29.40
CA GLY A 420 20.51 5.13 -29.81
C GLY A 420 19.49 6.17 -29.33
N GLU A 421 18.37 5.78 -28.73
CA GLU A 421 17.39 6.69 -28.14
C GLU A 421 17.54 6.79 -26.62
N PHE A 422 17.12 7.92 -26.08
CA PHE A 422 16.96 8.09 -24.64
C PHE A 422 15.62 8.75 -24.29
N ARG A 423 15.20 8.53 -23.05
CA ARG A 423 14.03 9.17 -22.47
C ARG A 423 14.43 9.92 -21.21
N VAL A 424 14.00 11.17 -21.10
CA VAL A 424 14.17 12.00 -19.91
C VAL A 424 12.81 12.17 -19.24
N THR A 425 12.69 11.78 -17.97
CA THR A 425 11.49 12.02 -17.17
C THR A 425 11.82 12.94 -16.00
N MET A 426 11.26 14.14 -16.01
CA MET A 426 11.31 15.09 -14.91
C MET A 426 10.20 14.72 -13.91
N LEU A 427 10.56 14.21 -12.74
CA LEU A 427 9.59 13.75 -11.74
C LEU A 427 8.99 14.95 -10.98
N ASP A 428 7.70 14.87 -10.62
CA ASP A 428 7.08 15.89 -9.76
C ASP A 428 7.40 15.59 -8.29
N VAL A 429 8.47 16.18 -7.77
CA VAL A 429 8.93 16.04 -6.37
C VAL A 429 8.65 17.29 -5.52
N GLY A 430 7.87 18.24 -6.05
CA GLY A 430 7.67 19.54 -5.44
C GLY A 430 8.83 20.51 -5.73
N GLN A 431 9.32 21.19 -4.70
CA GLN A 431 10.46 22.10 -4.82
C GLN A 431 11.76 21.29 -4.73
N GLY A 432 12.47 21.14 -5.86
CA GLY A 432 13.69 20.36 -5.94
C GLY A 432 13.82 19.62 -7.26
N ASN A 433 14.97 18.99 -7.50
CA ASN A 433 15.24 18.27 -8.74
C ASN A 433 15.16 16.75 -8.56
N ALA A 434 14.60 16.09 -9.56
CA ALA A 434 14.66 14.63 -9.70
C ALA A 434 14.35 14.28 -11.16
N VAL A 435 15.36 13.78 -11.88
CA VAL A 435 15.30 13.53 -13.31
C VAL A 435 15.78 12.11 -13.60
N LEU A 436 14.90 11.31 -14.18
CA LEU A 436 15.24 9.97 -14.65
C LEU A 436 15.67 10.03 -16.12
N VAL A 437 16.80 9.41 -16.44
CA VAL A 437 17.24 9.18 -17.81
C VAL A 437 17.30 7.68 -18.06
N GLU A 438 16.54 7.22 -19.05
CA GLU A 438 16.49 5.82 -19.48
C GLU A 438 17.08 5.69 -20.89
N THR A 439 17.90 4.67 -21.12
CA THR A 439 18.32 4.19 -22.44
C THR A 439 17.71 2.81 -22.69
N ALA A 440 18.06 2.16 -23.80
CA ALA A 440 17.57 0.82 -24.12
C ALA A 440 17.78 -0.19 -22.98
N SER A 441 18.94 -0.14 -22.31
CA SER A 441 19.30 -1.08 -21.24
C SER A 441 19.60 -0.45 -19.89
N ARG A 442 19.88 0.86 -19.81
CA ARG A 442 20.40 1.52 -18.60
C ARG A 442 19.46 2.57 -18.02
N THR A 443 19.64 2.82 -16.73
CA THR A 443 18.85 3.79 -15.96
C THR A 443 19.76 4.66 -15.10
N LEU A 444 19.65 5.98 -15.25
CA LEU A 444 20.32 6.98 -14.42
C LEU A 444 19.29 7.87 -13.75
N LEU A 445 19.47 8.11 -12.45
CA LEU A 445 18.71 9.12 -11.72
C LEU A 445 19.62 10.31 -11.41
N PHE A 446 19.16 11.52 -11.69
CA PHE A 446 19.84 12.77 -11.41
C PHE A 446 19.02 13.55 -10.37
N ASP A 447 19.62 13.81 -9.22
CA ASP A 447 19.01 14.32 -8.00
C ASP A 447 17.83 13.48 -7.48
N THR A 448 17.42 13.75 -6.24
CA THR A 448 16.53 12.90 -5.45
C THR A 448 15.44 13.66 -4.70
N GLY A 449 15.28 14.95 -5.00
CA GLY A 449 14.26 15.81 -4.44
C GLY A 449 14.39 16.06 -2.93
N PRO A 450 13.42 16.79 -2.35
CA PRO A 450 13.47 17.26 -0.97
C PRO A 450 13.05 16.23 0.08
N PRO A 451 13.39 16.46 1.36
CA PRO A 451 12.73 15.81 2.48
C PRO A 451 11.28 16.31 2.64
N PHE A 452 10.41 15.44 3.13
CA PHE A 452 9.01 15.71 3.49
C PHE A 452 8.81 15.51 5.00
N GLY A 453 9.19 16.52 5.77
CA GLY A 453 9.17 16.47 7.23
C GLY A 453 10.27 15.57 7.81
N ARG A 454 10.09 15.10 9.05
CA ARG A 454 11.14 14.34 9.77
C ARG A 454 11.24 12.86 9.39
N ARG A 455 10.21 12.27 8.79
CA ARG A 455 10.08 10.82 8.57
C ARG A 455 9.86 10.43 7.10
N SER A 456 9.97 11.38 6.18
CA SER A 456 9.66 11.12 4.78
C SER A 456 10.46 12.00 3.85
N ASP A 457 10.55 11.60 2.59
CA ASP A 457 11.33 12.26 1.56
C ASP A 457 10.78 11.93 0.16
N ALA A 458 11.22 12.68 -0.85
CA ALA A 458 10.85 12.47 -2.24
C ALA A 458 11.32 11.11 -2.78
N GLY A 459 12.48 10.63 -2.34
CA GLY A 459 13.01 9.30 -2.63
C GLY A 459 12.00 8.20 -2.34
N ARG A 460 11.48 8.17 -1.12
CA ARG A 460 10.54 7.17 -0.65
C ARG A 460 9.11 7.35 -1.17
N ARG A 461 8.63 8.60 -1.29
CA ARG A 461 7.23 8.87 -1.67
C ARG A 461 6.97 8.92 -3.17
N VAL A 462 7.97 9.32 -3.95
CA VAL A 462 7.81 9.59 -5.38
C VAL A 462 8.75 8.69 -6.20
N ILE A 463 10.05 8.77 -5.94
CA ILE A 463 11.07 8.21 -6.83
C ILE A 463 11.09 6.68 -6.81
N VAL A 464 11.25 6.05 -5.65
CA VAL A 464 11.29 4.59 -5.51
C VAL A 464 9.98 3.95 -5.98
N PRO A 465 8.78 4.44 -5.59
CA PRO A 465 7.53 3.95 -6.15
C PRO A 465 7.45 4.10 -7.67
N TYR A 466 7.91 5.23 -8.23
CA TYR A 466 7.91 5.44 -9.67
C TYR A 466 8.85 4.46 -10.40
N LEU A 467 10.10 4.30 -9.94
CA LEU A 467 11.06 3.35 -10.48
C LEU A 467 10.52 1.91 -10.45
N ARG A 468 9.88 1.51 -9.35
CA ARG A 468 9.20 0.21 -9.24
C ARG A 468 8.02 0.10 -10.23
N SER A 469 7.23 1.16 -10.38
CA SER A 469 6.06 1.19 -11.28
C SER A 469 6.41 0.99 -12.75
N ILE A 470 7.61 1.38 -13.18
CA ILE A 470 8.11 1.18 -14.54
C ILE A 470 8.99 -0.08 -14.65
N GLY A 471 9.13 -0.87 -13.59
CA GLY A 471 9.89 -2.12 -13.61
C GLY A 471 11.40 -1.95 -13.56
N THR A 472 11.91 -0.85 -13.00
CA THR A 472 13.35 -0.68 -12.81
C THR A 472 13.86 -1.71 -11.79
N ALA A 473 14.47 -2.79 -12.26
CA ALA A 473 15.10 -3.79 -11.42
C ALA A 473 16.47 -3.33 -10.88
N ARG A 474 17.18 -2.49 -11.65
CA ARG A 474 18.51 -1.98 -11.32
C ARG A 474 18.58 -0.49 -11.68
N LEU A 475 19.12 0.31 -10.76
CA LEU A 475 19.56 1.67 -11.03
C LEU A 475 21.07 1.63 -11.29
N ASP A 476 21.51 1.98 -12.50
CA ASP A 476 22.94 1.88 -12.86
C ASP A 476 23.74 3.02 -12.24
N ARG A 477 23.19 4.25 -12.30
CA ARG A 477 23.84 5.44 -11.73
C ARG A 477 22.87 6.35 -11.00
N LEU A 478 23.37 6.93 -9.91
CA LEU A 478 22.74 8.01 -9.18
C LEU A 478 23.68 9.22 -9.21
N VAL A 479 23.23 10.33 -9.80
CA VAL A 479 23.95 11.60 -9.75
C VAL A 479 23.30 12.47 -8.68
N VAL A 480 24.07 12.97 -7.72
CA VAL A 480 23.60 13.98 -6.75
C VAL A 480 24.41 15.25 -6.99
N SER A 481 23.75 16.29 -7.46
CA SER A 481 24.38 17.48 -8.00
C SER A 481 25.17 18.27 -6.96
N HIS A 482 24.61 18.50 -5.77
CA HIS A 482 25.25 19.22 -4.65
C HIS A 482 24.53 18.99 -3.31
N ALA A 483 25.05 19.61 -2.24
CA ALA A 483 24.66 19.39 -0.85
C ALA A 483 23.50 20.29 -0.37
N HIS A 484 22.42 20.41 -1.15
CA HIS A 484 21.16 21.00 -0.70
C HIS A 484 20.03 19.96 -0.59
N ASP A 485 19.19 20.14 0.44
CA ASP A 485 18.14 19.19 0.81
C ASP A 485 17.19 18.86 -0.33
N ASP A 486 16.88 19.82 -1.20
CA ASP A 486 16.00 19.67 -2.36
C ASP A 486 16.65 18.93 -3.55
N HIS A 487 17.89 18.48 -3.40
CA HIS A 487 18.63 17.66 -4.37
C HIS A 487 19.00 16.29 -3.79
N PHE A 488 19.56 16.22 -2.58
CA PHE A 488 20.01 14.96 -1.99
C PHE A 488 19.02 14.33 -1.00
N GLY A 489 17.94 15.04 -0.62
CA GLY A 489 17.06 14.68 0.49
C GLY A 489 16.46 13.28 0.38
N GLY A 490 16.20 12.79 -0.84
CA GLY A 490 15.72 11.43 -1.09
C GLY A 490 16.80 10.35 -1.28
N ALA A 491 18.08 10.71 -1.32
CA ALA A 491 19.14 9.81 -1.81
C ALA A 491 19.35 8.58 -0.94
N LEU A 492 19.30 8.71 0.39
CA LEU A 492 19.42 7.55 1.29
C LEU A 492 18.26 6.55 1.11
N SER A 493 17.06 7.05 0.82
CA SER A 493 15.90 6.20 0.54
C SER A 493 16.04 5.49 -0.81
N VAL A 494 16.61 6.16 -1.82
CA VAL A 494 16.92 5.53 -3.11
C VAL A 494 18.02 4.47 -2.97
N LEU A 495 19.10 4.75 -2.24
CA LEU A 495 20.21 3.81 -2.04
C LEU A 495 19.81 2.56 -1.25
N ARG A 496 18.91 2.71 -0.27
CA ARG A 496 18.32 1.53 0.41
C ARG A 496 17.55 0.64 -0.55
N ALA A 497 16.84 1.22 -1.52
CA ALA A 497 16.08 0.47 -2.52
C ALA A 497 16.96 -0.09 -3.66
N PHE A 498 18.04 0.60 -4.01
CA PHE A 498 18.96 0.26 -5.09
C PHE A 498 20.43 0.35 -4.63
N PRO A 499 20.88 -0.56 -3.75
CA PRO A 499 22.20 -0.46 -3.10
C PRO A 499 23.37 -0.60 -4.05
N SER A 500 23.18 -1.21 -5.23
CA SER A 500 24.22 -1.42 -6.24
C SER A 500 24.45 -0.24 -7.18
N ALA A 501 23.74 0.88 -7.00
CA ALA A 501 23.88 2.06 -7.86
C ALA A 501 25.25 2.74 -7.66
N GLN A 502 25.95 3.03 -8.76
CA GLN A 502 27.16 3.85 -8.70
C GLN A 502 26.79 5.32 -8.54
N ILE A 503 27.34 5.99 -7.53
CA ILE A 503 27.07 7.40 -7.26
C ILE A 503 28.11 8.30 -7.94
N PHE A 504 27.64 9.33 -8.62
CA PHE A 504 28.42 10.52 -8.96
C PHE A 504 27.92 11.71 -8.16
N SER A 505 28.79 12.44 -7.47
CA SER A 505 28.35 13.67 -6.80
C SER A 505 29.47 14.65 -6.54
N SER A 506 29.11 15.90 -6.19
CA SER A 506 30.04 16.91 -5.65
C SER A 506 30.04 16.94 -4.12
N LEU A 507 29.41 15.96 -3.46
CA LEU A 507 29.28 15.93 -2.01
C LEU A 507 30.66 15.79 -1.32
N PRO A 508 30.90 16.54 -0.23
CA PRO A 508 32.17 16.50 0.48
C PRO A 508 32.40 15.14 1.15
N GLU A 509 33.65 14.91 1.56
CA GLU A 509 34.00 13.75 2.38
C GLU A 509 33.23 13.77 3.70
N GLY A 510 32.74 12.60 4.14
CA GLY A 510 31.92 12.47 5.35
C GLY A 510 30.42 12.73 5.19
N HIS A 511 29.95 13.23 4.03
CA HIS A 511 28.50 13.39 3.81
C HIS A 511 27.76 12.04 3.85
N ALA A 512 26.66 11.93 4.59
CA ALA A 512 25.97 10.67 4.84
C ALA A 512 25.60 9.88 3.57
N VAL A 513 25.13 10.58 2.53
CA VAL A 513 24.82 9.97 1.21
C VAL A 513 26.05 9.37 0.54
N ARG A 514 27.22 10.02 0.67
CA ARG A 514 28.48 9.51 0.11
C ARG A 514 28.95 8.30 0.91
N SER A 515 28.83 8.33 2.24
CA SER A 515 29.21 7.22 3.12
C SER A 515 28.31 5.99 2.96
N ALA A 516 27.04 6.18 2.60
CA ALA A 516 26.11 5.08 2.33
C ALA A 516 26.32 4.40 0.97
N ALA A 517 27.13 5.00 0.08
CA ALA A 517 27.36 4.50 -1.27
C ALA A 517 28.34 3.33 -1.29
N THR A 518 27.98 2.21 -1.91
CA THR A 518 28.93 1.11 -2.16
C THR A 518 30.01 1.51 -3.17
N SER A 519 29.66 2.36 -4.15
CA SER A 519 30.61 2.92 -5.13
C SER A 519 30.30 4.39 -5.35
N HIS A 520 31.29 5.25 -5.09
CA HIS A 520 31.19 6.70 -5.28
C HIS A 520 32.32 7.21 -6.16
N ARG A 521 32.00 8.20 -7.00
CA ARG A 521 32.96 9.01 -7.76
C ARG A 521 32.58 10.47 -7.68
N THR A 522 33.57 11.34 -7.58
CA THR A 522 33.32 12.78 -7.66
C THR A 522 33.01 13.17 -9.10
N CYS A 523 31.92 13.93 -9.31
CA CYS A 523 31.60 14.46 -10.62
C CYS A 523 32.62 15.55 -11.00
N LEU A 524 33.24 15.42 -12.17
CA LEU A 524 34.25 16.35 -12.66
C LEU A 524 34.04 16.61 -14.15
N VAL A 525 34.21 17.86 -14.54
CA VAL A 525 34.21 18.28 -15.94
C VAL A 525 35.15 17.41 -16.79
N GLY A 526 34.67 17.03 -17.98
CA GLY A 526 35.41 16.19 -18.93
C GLY A 526 35.24 14.68 -18.70
N GLN A 527 34.73 14.24 -17.55
CA GLN A 527 34.30 12.85 -17.40
C GLN A 527 33.13 12.57 -18.33
N GLN A 528 33.22 11.48 -19.09
CA GLN A 528 32.18 11.05 -20.01
C GLN A 528 32.07 9.53 -20.10
N TRP A 529 30.91 9.06 -20.53
CA TRP A 529 30.66 7.65 -20.85
C TRP A 529 29.54 7.55 -21.90
N THR A 530 29.41 6.39 -22.53
CA THR A 530 28.35 6.11 -23.50
C THR A 530 27.62 4.82 -23.14
N TRP A 531 26.30 4.84 -23.26
CA TRP A 531 25.42 3.67 -23.14
C TRP A 531 24.44 3.63 -24.30
N ASP A 532 24.33 2.49 -24.99
CA ASP A 532 23.33 2.28 -26.04
C ASP A 532 23.28 3.42 -27.07
N GLY A 533 24.45 3.92 -27.50
CA GLY A 533 24.56 5.06 -28.43
C GLY A 533 24.30 6.45 -27.84
N VAL A 534 24.09 6.57 -26.52
CA VAL A 534 23.82 7.82 -25.80
C VAL A 534 25.04 8.21 -24.94
N THR A 535 25.61 9.37 -25.21
CA THR A 535 26.76 9.92 -24.49
C THR A 535 26.31 10.82 -23.34
N PHE A 536 26.95 10.61 -22.20
CA PHE A 536 26.76 11.39 -20.98
C PHE A 536 28.09 12.04 -20.62
N ARG A 537 28.07 13.34 -20.29
CA ARG A 537 29.28 14.11 -20.01
C ARG A 537 29.04 15.16 -18.94
N PHE A 538 29.92 15.22 -17.95
CA PHE A 538 29.91 16.29 -16.97
C PHE A 538 30.55 17.56 -17.55
N LEU A 539 29.85 18.68 -17.44
CA LEU A 539 30.32 20.00 -17.88
C LEU A 539 30.86 20.85 -16.73
N HIS A 540 30.49 20.51 -15.49
CA HIS A 540 30.85 21.20 -14.26
C HIS A 540 30.64 20.23 -13.08
N PRO A 541 31.37 20.34 -11.95
CA PRO A 541 32.44 21.28 -11.60
C PRO A 541 33.83 20.88 -12.06
N ASP A 542 34.80 21.80 -11.95
CA ASP A 542 36.23 21.47 -12.02
C ASP A 542 36.86 21.36 -10.61
N LYS A 543 38.14 20.99 -10.55
CA LYS A 543 38.86 20.85 -9.27
C LYS A 543 39.04 22.17 -8.51
N ALA A 544 39.00 23.32 -9.19
CA ALA A 544 39.10 24.61 -8.51
C ALA A 544 37.78 24.96 -7.82
N ALA A 545 36.66 24.84 -8.54
CA ALA A 545 35.31 25.03 -8.00
C ALA A 545 35.05 24.12 -6.79
N LEU A 546 35.42 22.84 -6.86
CA LEU A 546 35.29 21.93 -5.72
C LEU A 546 36.09 22.36 -4.50
N ARG A 547 37.35 22.80 -4.69
CA ARG A 547 38.20 23.28 -3.59
C ARG A 547 37.59 24.50 -2.91
N GLU A 548 37.09 25.46 -3.69
CA GLU A 548 36.48 26.68 -3.15
C GLU A 548 35.14 26.41 -2.46
N GLY A 549 34.28 25.58 -3.07
CA GLY A 549 32.98 25.21 -2.51
C GLY A 549 33.11 24.39 -1.22
N TRP A 550 33.99 23.38 -1.17
CA TRP A 550 34.20 22.59 0.06
C TRP A 550 34.91 23.36 1.17
N ALA A 551 35.71 24.37 0.83
CA ALA A 551 36.29 25.29 1.81
C ALA A 551 35.27 26.32 2.34
N GLY A 552 34.02 26.30 1.86
CA GLY A 552 32.97 27.27 2.24
C GLY A 552 33.22 28.68 1.71
N ARG A 553 34.17 28.87 0.78
CA ARG A 553 34.47 30.16 0.15
C ARG A 553 33.48 30.52 -0.96
N ALA A 554 32.79 29.51 -1.48
CA ALA A 554 31.67 29.65 -2.40
C ALA A 554 30.46 28.85 -1.88
N GLY A 555 29.24 29.30 -2.22
CA GLY A 555 28.01 28.63 -1.79
C GLY A 555 27.87 27.20 -2.37
N PRO A 556 27.03 26.32 -1.79
CA PRO A 556 26.91 24.93 -2.23
C PRO A 556 26.50 24.76 -3.71
N ASN A 557 25.77 25.72 -4.28
CA ASN A 557 25.40 25.75 -5.69
C ASN A 557 26.60 25.82 -6.63
N SER A 558 27.73 26.37 -6.15
CA SER A 558 28.94 26.59 -6.95
C SER A 558 29.65 25.30 -7.36
N VAL A 559 29.28 24.16 -6.76
CA VAL A 559 29.82 22.83 -7.06
C VAL A 559 28.81 21.91 -7.73
N SER A 560 27.67 22.44 -8.19
CA SER A 560 26.59 21.66 -8.83
C SER A 560 27.11 20.81 -9.99
N CYS A 561 26.95 19.49 -9.93
CA CYS A 561 27.22 18.65 -11.10
C CYS A 561 26.28 19.05 -12.24
N VAL A 562 26.81 19.40 -13.41
CA VAL A 562 26.02 19.68 -14.62
C VAL A 562 26.23 18.55 -15.63
N LEU A 563 25.16 17.85 -15.99
CA LEU A 563 25.22 16.67 -16.85
C LEU A 563 24.59 16.95 -18.21
N TYR A 564 25.38 16.73 -19.26
CA TYR A 564 24.93 16.75 -20.65
C TYR A 564 24.70 15.33 -21.13
N VAL A 565 23.53 15.08 -21.73
CA VAL A 565 23.11 13.79 -22.28
C VAL A 565 22.78 14.01 -23.76
N ALA A 566 23.34 13.21 -24.66
CA ALA A 566 23.08 13.38 -26.08
C ALA A 566 23.19 12.07 -26.84
N ASN A 567 22.42 11.95 -27.91
CA ASN A 567 22.66 10.98 -28.98
C ASN A 567 23.06 11.74 -30.26
N ALA A 568 22.96 11.08 -31.42
CA ALA A 568 23.32 11.68 -32.71
C ALA A 568 22.40 12.85 -33.14
N ARG A 569 21.20 13.01 -32.56
CA ARG A 569 20.18 13.96 -33.05
C ARG A 569 19.69 14.92 -31.98
N HIS A 570 19.58 14.46 -30.75
CA HIS A 570 18.90 15.13 -29.65
C HIS A 570 19.79 15.20 -28.42
N SER A 571 19.62 16.24 -27.61
CA SER A 571 20.36 16.41 -26.36
C SER A 571 19.55 17.05 -25.24
N ALA A 572 19.98 16.75 -24.01
CA ALA A 572 19.42 17.26 -22.78
C ALA A 572 20.54 17.79 -21.86
N LEU A 573 20.33 18.96 -21.27
CA LEU A 573 21.22 19.58 -20.30
C LEU A 573 20.54 19.63 -18.93
N LEU A 574 21.10 18.91 -17.96
CA LEU A 574 20.65 18.87 -16.58
C LEU A 574 21.54 19.82 -15.76
N ALA A 575 21.11 21.08 -15.64
CA ALA A 575 21.94 22.16 -15.11
C ALA A 575 21.95 22.29 -13.58
N ALA A 576 21.13 21.49 -12.87
CA ALA A 576 20.96 21.57 -11.42
C ALA A 576 20.81 23.04 -10.95
N ASP A 577 21.58 23.46 -9.95
CA ASP A 577 21.53 24.83 -9.40
C ASP A 577 22.74 25.66 -9.81
N ALA A 578 23.27 25.43 -11.02
CA ALA A 578 24.31 26.29 -11.58
C ALA A 578 23.84 27.75 -11.64
N GLU A 579 24.68 28.66 -11.14
CA GLU A 579 24.40 30.10 -11.13
C GLU A 579 25.23 30.83 -12.20
N ALA A 580 25.04 32.14 -12.31
CA ALA A 580 25.65 32.98 -13.35
C ALA A 580 27.17 32.78 -13.54
N MET A 581 27.93 32.52 -12.46
CA MET A 581 29.36 32.25 -12.56
C MET A 581 29.64 30.91 -13.27
N GLN A 582 28.98 29.83 -12.84
CA GLN A 582 29.11 28.50 -13.44
C GLN A 582 28.63 28.51 -14.89
N GLU A 583 27.55 29.24 -15.18
CA GLU A 583 27.06 29.46 -16.53
C GLU A 583 28.10 30.15 -17.42
N ARG A 584 28.73 31.24 -16.93
CA ARG A 584 29.77 31.95 -17.66
C ARG A 584 30.97 31.04 -17.97
N LEU A 585 31.38 30.22 -17.01
CA LEU A 585 32.47 29.24 -17.18
C LEU A 585 32.10 28.17 -18.21
N MET A 586 30.86 27.67 -18.20
CA MET A 586 30.41 26.70 -19.18
C MET A 586 30.33 27.33 -20.58
N VAL A 587 29.81 28.55 -20.71
CA VAL A 587 29.70 29.26 -21.99
C VAL A 587 31.10 29.52 -22.58
N SER A 588 32.05 29.98 -21.77
CA SER A 588 33.42 30.21 -22.25
C SER A 588 34.13 28.93 -22.68
N ARG A 589 33.88 27.81 -21.97
CA ARG A 589 34.54 26.53 -22.23
C ARG A 589 33.95 25.75 -23.39
N PHE A 590 32.63 25.79 -23.55
CA PHE A 590 31.90 24.90 -24.47
C PHE A 590 31.22 25.64 -25.62
N GLY A 591 30.89 26.93 -25.48
CA GLY A 591 30.26 27.74 -26.52
C GLY A 591 29.02 27.06 -27.11
N SER A 592 29.01 26.89 -28.44
CA SER A 592 27.91 26.23 -29.16
C SER A 592 27.70 24.75 -28.82
N LYS A 593 28.70 24.09 -28.20
CA LYS A 593 28.57 22.69 -27.71
C LYS A 593 27.65 22.57 -26.48
N LEU A 594 27.11 23.68 -25.98
CA LEU A 594 26.06 23.71 -24.95
C LEU A 594 24.65 23.56 -25.51
N ARG A 595 24.46 23.61 -26.84
CA ARG A 595 23.13 23.46 -27.45
C ARG A 595 22.45 22.19 -26.94
N ALA A 596 21.25 22.35 -26.38
CA ALA A 596 20.46 21.24 -25.86
C ALA A 596 18.99 21.42 -26.15
N ASP A 597 18.31 20.41 -26.69
CA ASP A 597 16.88 20.48 -26.98
C ASP A 597 16.03 20.56 -25.70
N ILE A 598 16.46 19.83 -24.67
CA ILE A 598 15.79 19.76 -23.37
C ILE A 598 16.69 20.39 -22.31
N LEU A 599 16.20 21.39 -21.59
CA LEU A 599 16.91 22.03 -20.48
C LEU A 599 16.14 21.86 -19.17
N LEU A 600 16.78 21.28 -18.16
CA LEU A 600 16.38 21.52 -16.77
C LEU A 600 16.86 22.92 -16.38
N ALA A 601 15.93 23.83 -16.11
CA ALA A 601 16.25 25.21 -15.82
C ALA A 601 17.20 25.31 -14.61
N PRO A 602 18.32 26.04 -14.73
CA PRO A 602 19.25 26.20 -13.63
C PRO A 602 18.59 26.86 -12.41
N HIS A 603 18.86 26.33 -11.22
CA HIS A 603 18.45 26.88 -9.92
C HIS A 603 16.95 27.17 -9.84
N HIS A 604 16.14 26.25 -10.38
CA HIS A 604 14.67 26.31 -10.41
C HIS A 604 14.10 27.56 -11.11
N GLY A 605 14.92 28.31 -11.86
CA GLY A 605 14.56 29.60 -12.43
C GLY A 605 14.71 30.79 -11.48
N SER A 606 15.73 30.77 -10.60
CA SER A 606 16.17 31.91 -9.78
C SER A 606 16.66 33.09 -10.63
N LEU A 607 16.64 34.31 -10.06
CA LEU A 607 17.27 35.48 -10.68
C LEU A 607 18.80 35.40 -10.74
N THR A 608 19.42 34.53 -9.94
CA THR A 608 20.87 34.30 -9.92
C THR A 608 21.36 33.42 -11.06
N SER A 609 20.45 32.89 -11.88
CA SER A 609 20.75 31.94 -12.95
C SER A 609 20.06 32.30 -14.27
N SER A 610 20.21 31.41 -15.25
CA SER A 610 19.70 31.49 -16.61
C SER A 610 20.14 32.74 -17.35
N THR A 611 21.37 33.20 -17.20
CA THR A 611 21.92 34.44 -17.82
C THR A 611 21.63 34.51 -19.33
N PRO A 612 21.51 35.72 -19.92
CA PRO A 612 21.23 35.86 -21.35
C PRO A 612 22.21 35.11 -22.25
N ALA A 613 23.51 35.15 -21.93
CA ALA A 613 24.55 34.43 -22.67
C ALA A 613 24.38 32.91 -22.59
N PHE A 614 24.02 32.38 -21.41
CA PHE A 614 23.75 30.96 -21.24
C PHE A 614 22.51 30.50 -21.98
N VAL A 615 21.40 31.24 -21.86
CA VAL A 615 20.15 30.93 -22.57
C VAL A 615 20.36 30.94 -24.09
N ALA A 616 21.13 31.90 -24.61
CA ALA A 616 21.48 31.95 -26.03
C ALA A 616 22.39 30.80 -26.47
N ALA A 617 23.37 30.41 -25.65
CA ALA A 617 24.29 29.32 -25.96
C ALA A 617 23.61 27.94 -25.94
N VAL A 618 22.69 27.72 -24.99
CA VAL A 618 21.92 26.47 -24.89
C VAL A 618 20.79 26.42 -25.92
N SER A 619 20.11 27.55 -26.18
CA SER A 619 19.04 27.67 -27.18
C SER A 619 18.02 26.51 -27.14
N PRO A 620 17.39 26.22 -25.98
CA PRO A 620 16.58 25.01 -25.83
C PRO A 620 15.21 25.10 -26.51
N ALA A 621 14.75 23.99 -27.07
CA ALA A 621 13.38 23.84 -27.58
C ALA A 621 12.38 23.68 -26.42
N HIS A 622 12.78 22.99 -25.36
CA HIS A 622 11.99 22.76 -24.15
C HIS A 622 12.79 23.13 -22.90
N VAL A 623 12.21 23.95 -22.03
CA VAL A 623 12.76 24.24 -20.71
C VAL A 623 11.79 23.80 -19.62
N VAL A 624 12.31 23.12 -18.60
CA VAL A 624 11.53 22.58 -17.49
C VAL A 624 11.94 23.23 -16.18
N PHE A 625 10.96 23.74 -15.44
CA PHE A 625 11.12 24.24 -14.08
C PHE A 625 10.51 23.24 -13.10
N GLN A 626 11.33 22.57 -12.28
CA GLN A 626 10.86 21.70 -11.19
C GLN A 626 10.67 22.52 -9.92
N THR A 627 9.49 23.12 -9.77
CA THR A 627 9.17 24.00 -8.63
C THR A 627 8.00 23.47 -7.83
N GLY A 628 7.96 23.84 -6.56
CA GLY A 628 6.83 23.51 -5.67
C GLY A 628 5.68 24.51 -5.82
N TYR A 629 4.44 24.04 -5.65
CA TYR A 629 3.27 24.92 -5.56
C TYR A 629 3.43 25.90 -4.39
N ARG A 630 3.30 27.21 -4.65
CA ARG A 630 3.51 28.29 -3.67
C ARG A 630 4.83 28.15 -2.90
N ASN A 631 5.90 27.74 -3.58
CA ASN A 631 7.22 27.68 -2.96
C ASN A 631 7.63 29.06 -2.39
N ARG A 632 8.34 29.03 -1.26
CA ARG A 632 8.78 30.23 -0.53
C ARG A 632 9.75 31.13 -1.30
N PHE A 633 10.39 30.62 -2.34
CA PHE A 633 11.39 31.33 -3.12
C PHE A 633 10.78 32.17 -4.25
N GLY A 634 9.51 31.93 -4.59
CA GLY A 634 8.85 32.58 -5.72
C GLY A 634 9.39 32.13 -7.07
N HIS A 635 9.89 30.88 -7.15
CA HIS A 635 10.39 30.27 -8.39
C HIS A 635 9.26 29.61 -9.21
N PRO A 636 9.35 29.58 -10.55
CA PRO A 636 10.34 30.28 -11.36
C PRO A 636 10.04 31.78 -11.42
N ARG A 637 11.08 32.61 -11.54
CA ARG A 637 10.93 34.06 -11.57
C ARG A 637 10.41 34.52 -12.95
N PRO A 638 9.39 35.41 -13.02
CA PRO A 638 8.81 35.83 -14.30
C PRO A 638 9.82 36.35 -15.35
N PRO A 639 10.85 37.15 -14.99
CA PRO A 639 11.87 37.59 -15.95
C PRO A 639 12.67 36.44 -16.58
N VAL A 640 12.94 35.38 -15.81
CA VAL A 640 13.67 34.19 -16.30
C VAL A 640 12.81 33.43 -17.30
N VAL A 641 11.53 33.22 -16.98
CA VAL A 641 10.58 32.57 -17.89
C VAL A 641 10.44 33.38 -19.19
N ALA A 642 10.34 34.72 -19.10
CA ALA A 642 10.26 35.59 -20.26
C ALA A 642 11.50 35.48 -21.16
N ARG A 643 12.70 35.35 -20.57
CA ARG A 643 13.95 35.17 -21.32
C ARG A 643 13.95 33.90 -22.16
N TYR A 644 13.50 32.76 -21.60
CA TYR A 644 13.39 31.52 -22.35
C TYR A 644 12.31 31.59 -23.44
N ARG A 645 11.16 32.21 -23.16
CA ARG A 645 10.11 32.43 -24.18
C ARG A 645 10.59 33.29 -25.34
N ALA A 646 11.33 34.36 -25.05
CA ALA A 646 11.90 35.23 -26.07
C ALA A 646 12.92 34.47 -26.95
N GLY A 647 13.58 33.46 -26.40
CA GLY A 647 14.44 32.54 -27.15
C GLY A 647 13.69 31.43 -27.92
N GLY A 648 12.35 31.43 -27.91
CA GLY A 648 11.52 30.44 -28.61
C GLY A 648 11.28 29.13 -27.87
N ALA A 649 11.71 29.01 -26.60
CA ALA A 649 11.56 27.78 -25.83
C ALA A 649 10.12 27.56 -25.36
N GLN A 650 9.64 26.32 -25.45
CA GLN A 650 8.41 25.90 -24.79
C GLN A 650 8.63 25.75 -23.29
N ILE A 651 7.76 26.35 -22.50
CA ILE A 651 7.89 26.41 -21.03
C ILE A 651 7.08 25.30 -20.38
N TRP A 652 7.76 24.48 -19.58
CA TRP A 652 7.13 23.46 -18.77
C TRP A 652 7.38 23.69 -17.28
N GLN A 653 6.37 23.44 -16.46
CA GLN A 653 6.46 23.54 -15.00
C GLN A 653 5.81 22.32 -14.34
N SER A 654 6.49 21.71 -13.37
CA SER A 654 5.94 20.59 -12.59
C SER A 654 4.63 20.95 -11.91
N VAL A 655 4.50 22.19 -11.40
CA VAL A 655 3.31 22.68 -10.71
C VAL A 655 2.05 22.66 -11.59
N THR A 656 2.17 22.83 -12.91
CA THR A 656 1.00 22.85 -13.81
C THR A 656 0.85 21.55 -14.60
N HIS A 657 1.95 20.90 -14.96
CA HIS A 657 1.94 19.73 -15.84
C HIS A 657 2.15 18.39 -15.10
N GLY A 658 2.57 18.43 -13.84
CA GLY A 658 3.03 17.26 -13.09
C GLY A 658 4.37 16.76 -13.62
N GLY A 659 4.60 15.45 -13.56
CA GLY A 659 5.78 14.83 -14.15
C GLY A 659 5.78 14.98 -15.68
N LEU A 660 6.93 15.25 -16.26
CA LEU A 660 7.10 15.47 -17.70
C LEU A 660 8.03 14.41 -18.28
N ARG A 661 7.59 13.74 -19.34
CA ARG A 661 8.36 12.72 -20.03
C ARG A 661 8.66 13.17 -21.45
N PHE A 662 9.95 13.19 -21.80
CA PHE A 662 10.48 13.46 -23.12
C PHE A 662 11.07 12.18 -23.67
N ALA A 663 10.47 11.61 -24.72
CA ALA A 663 11.00 10.46 -25.42
C ALA A 663 11.60 10.92 -26.76
N THR A 664 12.90 10.71 -26.92
CA THR A 664 13.57 10.99 -28.20
C THR A 664 13.30 9.86 -29.19
N GLY A 665 13.16 10.19 -30.47
CA GLY A 665 13.09 9.21 -31.55
C GLY A 665 13.33 9.85 -32.93
N PRO A 666 13.26 9.07 -34.02
CA PRO A 666 13.42 9.55 -35.39
C PRO A 666 12.54 10.76 -35.75
N PRO A 667 11.23 10.81 -35.39
CA PRO A 667 10.37 11.92 -35.77
C PRO A 667 10.55 13.18 -34.90
N GLY A 668 11.40 13.15 -33.86
CA GLY A 668 11.61 14.26 -32.94
C GLY A 668 11.49 13.86 -31.47
N ILE A 669 11.16 14.84 -30.63
CA ILE A 669 10.97 14.64 -29.18
C ILE A 669 9.47 14.61 -28.87
N LYS A 670 8.98 13.46 -28.39
CA LYS A 670 7.60 13.34 -27.93
C LYS A 670 7.51 13.73 -26.46
N VAL A 671 6.70 14.73 -26.15
CA VAL A 671 6.46 15.21 -24.78
C VAL A 671 5.15 14.67 -24.24
N GLN A 672 5.14 14.23 -22.99
CA GLN A 672 3.94 13.81 -22.26
C GLN A 672 3.93 14.43 -20.86
N ALA A 673 2.91 15.25 -20.59
CA ALA A 673 2.62 15.80 -19.27
C ALA A 673 1.68 14.86 -18.49
N TYR A 674 2.03 14.56 -17.24
CA TYR A 674 1.26 13.64 -16.41
C TYR A 674 -0.17 14.15 -16.16
N ARG A 675 -0.35 15.44 -15.87
CA ARG A 675 -1.66 16.00 -15.52
C ARG A 675 -2.61 16.14 -16.70
N GLU A 676 -2.07 16.23 -17.91
CA GLU A 676 -2.87 16.20 -19.14
C GLU A 676 -3.32 14.78 -19.45
N HIS A 677 -2.40 13.81 -19.37
CA HIS A 677 -2.70 12.42 -19.71
C HIS A 677 -3.55 11.70 -18.65
N TYR A 678 -3.32 12.00 -17.37
CA TYR A 678 -4.07 11.46 -16.22
C TYR A 678 -4.89 12.55 -15.55
N ARG A 679 -5.65 13.31 -16.35
CA ARG A 679 -6.46 14.43 -15.87
C ARG A 679 -7.51 13.94 -14.89
N ARG A 680 -7.59 14.61 -13.73
CA ARG A 680 -8.60 14.39 -12.70
C ARG A 680 -9.40 15.67 -12.52
N TYR A 681 -10.64 15.58 -12.08
CA TYR A 681 -11.52 16.75 -11.97
C TYR A 681 -10.99 17.83 -11.00
N TRP A 682 -10.12 17.45 -10.06
CA TRP A 682 -9.47 18.36 -9.12
C TRP A 682 -8.10 18.89 -9.59
N HIS A 683 -7.57 18.40 -10.73
CA HIS A 683 -6.47 19.09 -11.39
C HIS A 683 -7.08 20.36 -11.97
N ALA A 684 -6.85 21.49 -11.31
CA ALA A 684 -7.31 22.78 -11.81
C ALA A 684 -6.88 22.92 -13.27
N ASN A 685 -7.76 23.46 -14.11
CA ASN A 685 -7.33 23.97 -15.40
C ASN A 685 -6.36 25.11 -15.08
N SER A 686 -5.07 24.83 -15.04
CA SER A 686 -4.09 25.88 -15.25
C SER A 686 -4.26 26.29 -16.71
N THR A 687 -5.26 27.15 -16.96
CA THR A 687 -5.32 27.94 -18.17
C THR A 687 -3.94 28.53 -18.32
N GLU A 688 -3.26 28.13 -19.39
CA GLU A 688 -2.06 28.81 -19.82
C GLU A 688 -2.34 30.31 -19.76
N THR A 689 -1.49 31.03 -19.02
CA THR A 689 -1.21 32.43 -19.30
C THR A 689 -0.56 32.53 -20.68
N SER A 690 -1.36 32.29 -21.72
CA SER A 690 -1.08 32.67 -23.11
C SER A 690 -1.86 33.94 -23.51
N THR A 691 -2.78 34.43 -22.67
CA THR A 691 -3.39 35.75 -22.85
C THR A 691 -3.48 36.48 -21.51
N GLY A 692 -2.86 37.66 -21.44
CA GLY A 692 -2.95 38.54 -20.29
C GLY A 692 -4.37 39.04 -20.09
N THR A 693 -5.12 38.44 -19.18
CA THR A 693 -6.23 39.12 -18.49
C THR A 693 -6.51 38.40 -17.18
N ARG A 694 -6.10 38.99 -16.05
CA ARG A 694 -6.57 38.58 -14.74
C ARG A 694 -8.05 38.95 -14.63
N ARG A 695 -8.96 37.97 -14.70
CA ARG A 695 -10.28 38.12 -14.07
C ARG A 695 -10.16 37.61 -12.64
N ALA A 696 -10.08 38.55 -11.70
CA ALA A 696 -10.38 38.28 -10.31
C ALA A 696 -11.85 37.86 -10.21
N VAL A 697 -12.12 36.73 -9.56
CA VAL A 697 -13.47 36.38 -9.12
C VAL A 697 -13.41 36.22 -7.60
N ARG A 698 -14.32 36.95 -6.96
CA ARG A 698 -14.57 37.03 -5.52
C ARG A 698 -14.90 35.67 -4.91
#